data_AF-F7YTR5-F1
#
_entry.id   AF-F7YTR5-F1
#
_cell.length_a   1.000
_cell.length_b   1.000
_cell.length_c   1.000
_cell.angle_alpha   90.00
_cell.angle_beta   90.00
_cell.angle_gamma   90.00
#
_symmetry.space_group_name_H-M   'P 1'
#
loop_
_entity.id
_entity.type
_entity.pdbx_description
1 polymer ?
#
loop_
_entity_poly.entity_id
_entity_poly.type
_entity_poly.pdbx_seq_one_letter_code
_entity_poly.pdbx_strand_id
1 'polypeptide(L)'
;MKKVLTTFLLILVCLTFSIDLQKALTIYKEFLEMYRRKDFSYPFLEFLNGELQNLSLYRYYKALLDKSVDRREATPDLGSYLARIYDAFSFESEDEQLAAALFMSYLTSRLTRANFSVEIVLKNDAFIKFFTTYRDVVTREARTFFAWVISYQLGLCEEKPPVDVEVVEVLQEVSYRFTPPTQLVHIKDLVLFYSDPSVQEVLTQAVSRARQNILSDPTRAMAHINREANFVARDIYKPITTFQVQVAKEALKVTPTERNFSWIRFIVYIPLLYLFRKKLGFFKILVTALLALEILLFLVYFDPFSTYQGLAYGLIAIFSFGFCVVLTIRKFVEKRNLLDLLFVVATIAVVFMPFVYSCKQLTMDKYPEIKDSVYYPVLKRELFEDELSKVFQLTRSLATTLYMSVDETKKVFNELLNTFVDASKSGAFNELNFSPYPFISFNDSSGFYSAQNFKERLTLFKNANTILENFLLDESSRKRNFEKNLRKLKSHLHGMFVYSADFLRLDLIGHIEKLFTHNYPVLSDVLPLVGISSWLSEPVKSPNVPIFKEITGIKVFVALLLVFSILTLLGPFYALPSAFVAAVFAVVQWIGLGQLKIFVEQELPVIEVHHVQSVNPAIFVLIIGLLMINILKLFGKGERV
;
A
#
# COMPACT_ATOMS: atom_id res chain seq x y z
N MET A 1 -44.76 17.14 -37.73
CA MET A 1 -44.38 16.87 -36.32
C MET A 1 -43.46 15.66 -36.15
N LYS A 2 -43.70 14.48 -36.77
CA LYS A 2 -42.77 13.32 -36.67
C LYS A 2 -41.33 13.62 -37.11
N LYS A 3 -41.14 14.37 -38.22
CA LYS A 3 -39.80 14.75 -38.70
C LYS A 3 -39.06 15.66 -37.71
N VAL A 4 -39.72 16.66 -37.13
CA VAL A 4 -39.14 17.57 -36.11
C VAL A 4 -38.83 16.84 -34.81
N LEU A 5 -39.66 15.87 -34.40
CA LEU A 5 -39.40 15.04 -33.24
C LEU A 5 -38.18 14.13 -33.46
N THR A 6 -38.01 13.54 -34.65
CA THR A 6 -36.79 12.77 -34.99
C THR A 6 -35.56 13.65 -35.12
N THR A 7 -35.64 14.88 -35.65
CA THR A 7 -34.49 15.79 -35.67
C THR A 7 -34.13 16.30 -34.28
N PHE A 8 -35.13 16.55 -33.42
CA PHE A 8 -34.89 16.94 -32.02
C PHE A 8 -34.33 15.77 -31.21
N LEU A 9 -34.77 14.52 -31.46
CA LEU A 9 -34.19 13.32 -30.86
C LEU A 9 -32.76 13.05 -31.37
N LEU A 10 -32.47 13.30 -32.65
CA LEU A 10 -31.11 13.18 -33.21
C LEU A 10 -30.18 14.27 -32.68
N ILE A 11 -30.67 15.49 -32.48
CA ILE A 11 -29.90 16.59 -31.87
C ILE A 11 -29.68 16.34 -30.37
N LEU A 12 -30.62 15.69 -29.67
CA LEU A 12 -30.43 15.25 -28.29
C LEU A 12 -29.38 14.11 -28.18
N VAL A 13 -29.30 13.24 -29.18
CA VAL A 13 -28.29 12.17 -29.30
C VAL A 13 -26.92 12.70 -29.75
N CYS A 14 -26.85 13.89 -30.36
CA CYS A 14 -25.58 14.57 -30.67
C CYS A 14 -25.06 15.50 -29.55
N LEU A 15 -25.80 15.66 -28.44
CA LEU A 15 -25.30 16.35 -27.24
C LEU A 15 -24.50 15.43 -26.31
N THR A 16 -24.44 14.14 -26.62
CA THR A 16 -23.64 13.20 -25.84
C THR A 16 -22.27 13.04 -26.47
N PHE A 17 -21.26 13.28 -25.63
CA PHE A 17 -19.86 12.89 -25.75
C PHE A 17 -18.90 13.90 -26.39
N SER A 18 -18.55 14.91 -25.60
CA SER A 18 -17.20 15.47 -25.38
C SER A 18 -17.12 15.76 -23.87
N ILE A 19 -15.96 15.84 -23.21
CA ILE A 19 -15.92 16.13 -21.76
C ILE A 19 -16.58 17.50 -21.50
N ASP A 20 -17.69 17.53 -20.79
CA ASP A 20 -18.28 18.76 -20.31
C ASP A 20 -17.73 19.04 -18.91
N LEU A 21 -16.70 19.89 -18.87
CA LEU A 21 -16.05 20.27 -17.63
C LEU A 21 -17.04 20.85 -16.60
N GLN A 22 -18.07 21.60 -17.03
CA GLN A 22 -19.04 22.17 -16.08
C GLN A 22 -19.92 21.08 -15.48
N LYS A 23 -20.34 20.12 -16.30
CA LYS A 23 -21.11 18.96 -15.84
C LYS A 23 -20.27 18.07 -14.92
N ALA A 24 -19.03 17.75 -15.28
CA ALA A 24 -18.10 17.00 -14.43
C ALA A 24 -17.85 17.69 -13.08
N LEU A 25 -17.65 19.01 -13.07
CA LEU A 25 -17.50 19.78 -11.82
C LEU A 25 -18.79 19.82 -10.99
N THR A 26 -19.96 19.74 -11.63
CA THR A 26 -21.25 19.68 -10.93
C THR A 26 -21.43 18.32 -10.24
N ILE A 27 -21.15 17.22 -10.94
CA ILE A 27 -21.14 15.86 -10.37
C ILE A 27 -20.10 15.77 -9.23
N TYR A 28 -18.91 16.35 -9.42
CA TYR A 28 -17.88 16.40 -8.38
C TYR A 28 -18.37 17.14 -7.12
N LYS A 29 -19.06 18.28 -7.26
CA LYS A 29 -19.67 18.99 -6.12
C LYS A 29 -20.69 18.13 -5.40
N GLU A 30 -21.54 17.45 -6.15
CA GLU A 30 -22.55 16.54 -5.61
C GLU A 30 -21.88 15.44 -4.78
N PHE A 31 -20.81 14.81 -5.30
CA PHE A 31 -20.04 13.82 -4.54
C PHE A 31 -19.47 14.38 -3.23
N LEU A 32 -18.92 15.60 -3.25
CA LEU A 32 -18.42 16.26 -2.05
C LEU A 32 -19.53 16.50 -1.02
N GLU A 33 -20.70 16.95 -1.44
CA GLU A 33 -21.82 17.23 -0.54
C GLU A 33 -22.41 15.95 0.05
N MET A 34 -22.65 14.94 -0.79
CA MET A 34 -23.15 13.63 -0.39
C MET A 34 -22.21 12.95 0.61
N TYR A 35 -20.91 12.91 0.30
CA TYR A 35 -19.90 12.34 1.19
C TYR A 35 -19.84 13.04 2.55
N ARG A 36 -19.95 14.38 2.57
CA ARG A 36 -19.99 15.15 3.83
C ARG A 36 -21.23 14.87 4.66
N ARG A 37 -22.38 14.65 4.01
CA ARG A 37 -23.64 14.28 4.67
C ARG A 37 -23.70 12.81 5.05
N LYS A 38 -22.69 12.00 4.69
CA LYS A 38 -22.69 10.54 4.78
C LYS A 38 -23.87 9.90 4.04
N ASP A 39 -24.26 10.53 2.94
CA ASP A 39 -25.23 10.01 2.00
C ASP A 39 -24.48 9.25 0.91
N PHE A 40 -24.68 7.94 0.85
CA PHE A 40 -24.02 7.06 -0.11
C PHE A 40 -25.01 6.50 -1.14
N SER A 41 -26.10 7.21 -1.42
CA SER A 41 -27.11 6.77 -2.40
C SER A 41 -26.63 6.76 -3.86
N TYR A 42 -25.54 7.46 -4.17
CA TYR A 42 -24.94 7.42 -5.50
C TYR A 42 -24.13 6.12 -5.69
N PRO A 43 -24.31 5.35 -6.79
CA PRO A 43 -23.70 4.03 -6.96
C PRO A 43 -22.19 3.98 -6.76
N PHE A 44 -21.45 4.96 -7.33
CA PHE A 44 -20.01 5.08 -7.13
C PHE A 44 -19.63 5.32 -5.66
N LEU A 45 -20.39 6.14 -4.92
CA LEU A 45 -20.12 6.44 -3.52
C LEU A 45 -20.45 5.26 -2.59
N GLU A 46 -21.50 4.50 -2.91
CA GLU A 46 -21.84 3.27 -2.21
C GLU A 46 -20.70 2.24 -2.34
N PHE A 47 -20.29 1.97 -3.59
CA PHE A 47 -19.18 1.07 -3.90
C PHE A 47 -17.89 1.52 -3.22
N LEU A 48 -17.56 2.82 -3.32
CA LEU A 48 -16.39 3.39 -2.68
C LEU A 48 -16.41 3.23 -1.16
N ASN A 49 -17.54 3.47 -0.50
CA ASN A 49 -17.63 3.33 0.95
C ASN A 49 -17.39 1.88 1.41
N GLY A 50 -17.94 0.90 0.68
CA GLY A 50 -17.66 -0.52 0.93
C GLY A 50 -16.18 -0.86 0.73
N GLU A 51 -15.60 -0.44 -0.39
CA GLU A 51 -14.19 -0.72 -0.69
C GLU A 51 -13.21 0.00 0.25
N LEU A 52 -13.53 1.19 0.75
CA LEU A 52 -12.69 1.87 1.75
C LEU A 52 -12.63 1.10 3.08
N GLN A 53 -13.72 0.46 3.49
CA GLN A 53 -13.70 -0.42 4.66
C GLN A 53 -12.85 -1.67 4.39
N ASN A 54 -13.03 -2.27 3.20
CA ASN A 54 -12.25 -3.42 2.77
C ASN A 54 -10.75 -3.12 2.63
N LEU A 55 -10.36 -1.90 2.25
CA LEU A 55 -8.96 -1.47 2.19
C LEU A 55 -8.28 -1.56 3.56
N SER A 56 -8.92 -1.05 4.61
CA SER A 56 -8.39 -1.13 5.97
C SER A 56 -8.33 -2.56 6.48
N LEU A 57 -9.35 -3.36 6.18
CA LEU A 57 -9.37 -4.79 6.53
C LEU A 57 -8.27 -5.56 5.80
N TYR A 58 -8.08 -5.32 4.51
CA TYR A 58 -7.00 -5.88 3.70
C TYR A 58 -5.63 -5.62 4.33
N ARG A 59 -5.30 -4.36 4.63
CA ARG A 59 -4.01 -4.00 5.25
C ARG A 59 -3.86 -4.58 6.65
N TYR A 60 -4.95 -4.64 7.41
CA TYR A 60 -4.97 -5.28 8.71
C TYR A 60 -4.65 -6.77 8.63
N TYR A 61 -5.34 -7.51 7.74
CA TYR A 61 -5.11 -8.94 7.56
C TYR A 61 -3.74 -9.24 6.98
N LYS A 62 -3.24 -8.43 6.04
CA LYS A 62 -1.87 -8.55 5.54
C LYS A 62 -0.86 -8.47 6.69
N ALA A 63 -0.95 -7.42 7.52
CA ALA A 63 -0.06 -7.24 8.66
C ALA A 63 -0.18 -8.36 9.71
N LEU A 64 -1.39 -8.90 9.90
CA LEU A 64 -1.66 -10.00 10.82
C LEU A 64 -1.07 -11.34 10.33
N LEU A 65 -1.21 -11.62 9.03
CA LEU A 65 -0.85 -12.90 8.41
C LEU A 65 0.63 -13.01 8.06
N ASP A 66 1.20 -11.99 7.42
CA ASP A 66 2.59 -12.04 6.96
C ASP A 66 3.58 -11.78 8.12
N LYS A 67 3.19 -10.94 9.09
CA LYS A 67 4.01 -10.49 10.23
C LYS A 67 5.36 -9.85 9.82
N SER A 68 5.58 -9.61 8.53
CA SER A 68 6.71 -8.82 8.02
C SER A 68 6.41 -7.33 8.15
N VAL A 69 7.45 -6.53 8.37
CA VAL A 69 7.41 -5.11 8.02
C VAL A 69 7.61 -5.03 6.50
N ASP A 70 6.66 -4.44 5.80
CA ASP A 70 6.74 -4.24 4.35
C ASP A 70 8.10 -3.61 3.99
N ARG A 71 8.82 -4.22 3.04
CA ARG A 71 9.99 -3.56 2.46
C ARG A 71 9.46 -2.34 1.71
N ARG A 72 9.91 -1.14 2.10
CA ARG A 72 9.42 0.16 1.58
C ARG A 72 9.37 0.25 0.05
N GLU A 73 10.17 -0.56 -0.64
CA GLU A 73 10.24 -0.64 -2.11
C GLU A 73 8.99 -1.28 -2.76
N ALA A 74 8.13 -1.96 -1.99
CA ALA A 74 6.99 -2.73 -2.52
C ALA A 74 5.61 -2.27 -2.01
N THR A 75 5.53 -1.24 -1.15
CA THR A 75 4.24 -0.73 -0.64
C THR A 75 3.61 0.25 -1.62
N PRO A 76 2.42 -0.03 -2.18
CA PRO A 76 1.65 0.93 -2.95
C PRO A 76 1.33 2.17 -2.11
N ASP A 77 1.36 3.34 -2.74
CA ASP A 77 0.87 4.58 -2.14
C ASP A 77 -0.66 4.54 -2.00
N LEU A 78 -1.24 5.38 -1.13
CA LEU A 78 -2.68 5.52 -0.97
C LEU A 78 -3.36 5.82 -2.32
N GLY A 79 -2.74 6.66 -3.17
CA GLY A 79 -3.21 6.95 -4.51
C GLY A 79 -3.42 5.68 -5.35
N SER A 80 -2.50 4.71 -5.25
CA SER A 80 -2.58 3.45 -5.98
C SER A 80 -3.66 2.51 -5.45
N TYR A 81 -3.92 2.53 -4.13
CA TYR A 81 -5.05 1.78 -3.57
C TYR A 81 -6.39 2.34 -4.01
N LEU A 82 -6.53 3.66 -4.00
CA LEU A 82 -7.75 4.34 -4.43
C LEU A 82 -7.97 4.15 -5.94
N ALA A 83 -6.92 4.22 -6.76
CA ALA A 83 -7.03 3.98 -8.20
C ALA A 83 -7.60 2.59 -8.53
N ARG A 84 -7.38 1.56 -7.69
CA ARG A 84 -8.01 0.24 -7.88
C ARG A 84 -9.53 0.26 -7.75
N ILE A 85 -10.06 1.06 -6.81
CA ILE A 85 -11.51 1.24 -6.65
C ILE A 85 -12.06 1.92 -7.91
N TYR A 86 -11.38 2.98 -8.34
CA TYR A 86 -11.73 3.69 -9.57
C TYR A 86 -11.73 2.77 -10.80
N ASP A 87 -10.77 1.86 -10.90
CA ASP A 87 -10.62 0.92 -12.01
C ASP A 87 -11.68 -0.18 -12.04
N ALA A 88 -12.18 -0.58 -10.88
CA ALA A 88 -13.16 -1.64 -10.78
C ALA A 88 -14.59 -1.15 -11.06
N PHE A 89 -14.83 0.15 -10.92
CA PHE A 89 -16.15 0.73 -11.17
C PHE A 89 -16.34 1.04 -12.66
N SER A 90 -17.51 0.68 -13.19
CA SER A 90 -17.89 0.99 -14.58
C SER A 90 -18.72 2.26 -14.61
N PHE A 91 -18.15 3.34 -15.15
CA PHE A 91 -18.82 4.64 -15.27
C PHE A 91 -19.67 4.71 -16.54
N GLU A 92 -20.80 5.44 -16.48
CA GLU A 92 -21.69 5.62 -17.63
C GLU A 92 -21.21 6.71 -18.58
N SER A 93 -20.39 7.65 -18.11
CA SER A 93 -19.90 8.77 -18.91
C SER A 93 -18.48 9.23 -18.53
N GLU A 94 -17.77 9.84 -19.48
CA GLU A 94 -16.45 10.43 -19.23
C GLU A 94 -16.52 11.60 -18.21
N ASP A 95 -17.65 12.31 -18.15
CA ASP A 95 -17.88 13.39 -17.18
C ASP A 95 -17.90 12.84 -15.74
N GLU A 96 -18.64 11.75 -15.53
CA GLU A 96 -18.72 11.05 -14.25
C GLU A 96 -17.36 10.44 -13.89
N GLN A 97 -16.68 9.87 -14.88
CA GLN A 97 -15.35 9.31 -14.72
C GLN A 97 -14.31 10.38 -14.33
N LEU A 98 -14.37 11.59 -14.90
CA LEU A 98 -13.54 12.72 -14.49
C LEU A 98 -13.90 13.20 -13.08
N ALA A 99 -15.20 13.32 -12.78
CA ALA A 99 -15.69 13.72 -11.46
C ALA A 99 -15.23 12.75 -10.36
N ALA A 100 -15.29 11.44 -10.62
CA ALA A 100 -14.80 10.40 -9.74
C ALA A 100 -13.28 10.51 -9.54
N ALA A 101 -12.48 10.73 -10.59
CA ALA A 101 -11.04 10.92 -10.46
C ALA A 101 -10.66 12.16 -9.61
N LEU A 102 -11.39 13.27 -9.77
CA LEU A 102 -11.26 14.46 -8.92
C LEU A 102 -11.65 14.17 -7.47
N PHE A 103 -12.73 13.39 -7.28
CA PHE A 103 -13.17 12.95 -5.96
C PHE A 103 -12.15 12.05 -5.27
N MET A 104 -11.50 11.14 -6.00
CA MET A 104 -10.41 10.33 -5.46
C MET A 104 -9.23 11.18 -5.02
N SER A 105 -8.89 12.23 -5.77
CA SER A 105 -7.87 13.20 -5.38
C SER A 105 -8.25 13.94 -4.08
N TYR A 106 -9.52 14.35 -3.97
CA TYR A 106 -10.06 14.94 -2.75
C TYR A 106 -9.94 13.97 -1.57
N LEU A 107 -10.36 12.72 -1.75
CA LEU A 107 -10.29 11.68 -0.74
C LEU A 107 -8.85 11.41 -0.30
N THR A 108 -7.89 11.35 -1.23
CA THR A 108 -6.45 11.28 -0.91
C THR A 108 -6.05 12.42 0.03
N SER A 109 -6.43 13.68 -0.27
CA SER A 109 -6.10 14.80 0.62
C SER A 109 -6.73 14.67 2.01
N ARG A 110 -7.94 14.10 2.11
CA ARG A 110 -8.64 13.91 3.39
C ARG A 110 -8.02 12.82 4.22
N LEU A 111 -7.69 11.69 3.60
CA LEU A 111 -7.07 10.54 4.23
C LEU A 111 -5.63 10.83 4.68
N THR A 112 -4.83 11.49 3.83
CA THR A 112 -3.48 11.98 4.18
C THR A 112 -3.48 13.19 5.12
N ARG A 113 -4.64 13.83 5.31
CA ARG A 113 -4.82 15.06 6.09
C ARG A 113 -3.97 16.23 5.58
N ALA A 114 -3.74 16.25 4.27
CA ALA A 114 -3.06 17.33 3.57
C ALA A 114 -4.08 18.36 3.03
N ASN A 115 -3.62 19.58 2.79
CA ASN A 115 -4.43 20.57 2.10
C ASN A 115 -4.64 20.14 0.65
N PHE A 116 -5.90 20.12 0.20
CA PHE A 116 -6.21 19.88 -1.20
C PHE A 116 -5.51 20.94 -2.08
N SER A 117 -4.73 20.48 -3.06
CA SER A 117 -3.90 21.34 -3.91
C SER A 117 -3.85 20.79 -5.34
N VAL A 118 -3.47 21.65 -6.28
CA VAL A 118 -3.28 21.24 -7.69
C VAL A 118 -2.27 20.10 -7.79
N GLU A 119 -1.22 20.11 -6.98
CA GLU A 119 -0.20 19.06 -6.97
C GLU A 119 -0.78 17.70 -6.56
N ILE A 120 -1.66 17.66 -5.55
CA ILE A 120 -2.32 16.40 -5.14
C ILE A 120 -3.17 15.84 -6.27
N VAL A 121 -3.91 16.70 -6.98
CA VAL A 121 -4.73 16.27 -8.13
C VAL A 121 -3.85 15.72 -9.25
N LEU A 122 -2.79 16.44 -9.62
CA LEU A 122 -1.90 16.04 -10.72
C LEU A 122 -1.09 14.78 -10.43
N LYS A 123 -0.82 14.47 -9.15
CA LYS A 123 -0.11 13.26 -8.72
C LYS A 123 -1.03 12.07 -8.43
N ASN A 124 -2.35 12.27 -8.45
CA ASN A 124 -3.28 11.20 -8.14
C ASN A 124 -3.38 10.20 -9.31
N ASP A 125 -3.21 8.91 -9.00
CA ASP A 125 -3.19 7.84 -9.99
C ASP A 125 -4.50 7.73 -10.81
N ALA A 126 -5.67 7.91 -10.18
CA ALA A 126 -6.95 7.87 -10.89
C ALA A 126 -7.07 9.03 -11.90
N PHE A 127 -6.61 10.23 -11.50
CA PHE A 127 -6.59 11.41 -12.38
C PHE A 127 -5.60 11.27 -13.53
N ILE A 128 -4.39 10.78 -13.26
CA ILE A 128 -3.39 10.47 -14.29
C ILE A 128 -3.93 9.44 -15.28
N LYS A 129 -4.60 8.38 -14.78
CA LYS A 129 -5.16 7.32 -15.61
C LYS A 129 -6.29 7.80 -16.51
N PHE A 130 -7.20 8.62 -15.97
CA PHE A 130 -8.24 9.28 -16.76
C PHE A 130 -7.61 10.07 -17.91
N PHE A 131 -6.69 10.98 -17.61
CA PHE A 131 -6.07 11.84 -18.62
C PHE A 131 -5.19 11.06 -19.60
N THR A 132 -4.60 9.94 -19.19
CA THR A 132 -3.88 9.04 -20.11
C THR A 132 -4.82 8.41 -21.12
N THR A 133 -5.96 7.88 -20.65
CA THR A 133 -6.98 7.26 -21.51
C THR A 133 -7.62 8.29 -22.44
N TYR A 134 -8.04 9.43 -21.88
CA TYR A 134 -8.58 10.56 -22.64
C TYR A 134 -7.60 11.04 -23.71
N ARG A 135 -6.31 11.23 -23.35
CA ARG A 135 -5.27 11.63 -24.28
C ARG A 135 -5.12 10.63 -25.43
N ASP A 136 -5.10 9.33 -25.14
CA ASP A 136 -4.93 8.31 -26.19
C ASP A 136 -6.13 8.28 -27.16
N VAL A 137 -7.35 8.47 -26.65
CA VAL A 137 -8.57 8.57 -27.46
C VAL A 137 -8.58 9.84 -28.29
N VAL A 138 -8.36 11.00 -27.68
CA VAL A 138 -8.34 12.30 -28.36
C VAL A 138 -7.22 12.37 -29.39
N THR A 139 -6.02 11.87 -29.10
CA THR A 139 -4.93 11.85 -30.08
C THR A 139 -5.26 10.95 -31.27
N ARG A 140 -6.00 9.85 -31.07
CA ARG A 140 -6.47 9.01 -32.18
C ARG A 140 -7.49 9.75 -33.04
N GLU A 141 -8.45 10.45 -32.44
CA GLU A 141 -9.45 11.25 -33.16
C GLU A 141 -8.83 12.48 -33.84
N ALA A 142 -7.83 13.10 -33.21
CA ALA A 142 -7.04 14.20 -33.75
C ALA A 142 -6.39 13.85 -35.08
N ARG A 143 -5.88 12.62 -35.24
CA ARG A 143 -5.30 12.17 -36.52
C ARG A 143 -6.32 12.29 -37.65
N THR A 144 -7.55 11.83 -37.41
CA THR A 144 -8.63 11.90 -38.40
C THR A 144 -9.09 13.34 -38.61
N PHE A 145 -9.19 14.12 -37.54
CA PHE A 145 -9.57 15.53 -37.61
C PHE A 145 -8.55 16.37 -38.39
N PHE A 146 -7.25 16.24 -38.13
CA PHE A 146 -6.24 16.96 -38.89
C PHE A 146 -6.09 16.44 -40.32
N ALA A 147 -6.33 15.14 -40.57
CA ALA A 147 -6.41 14.64 -41.94
C ALA A 147 -7.58 15.29 -42.70
N TRP A 148 -8.71 15.52 -42.05
CA TRP A 148 -9.84 16.28 -42.61
C TRP A 148 -9.44 17.74 -42.90
N VAL A 149 -8.83 18.42 -41.92
CA VAL A 149 -8.39 19.81 -42.07
C VAL A 149 -7.38 19.98 -43.22
N ILE A 150 -6.33 19.15 -43.25
CA ILE A 150 -5.32 19.18 -44.31
C ILE A 150 -5.94 18.86 -45.67
N SER A 151 -6.81 17.85 -45.74
CA SER A 151 -7.48 17.47 -46.99
C SER A 151 -8.39 18.58 -47.52
N TYR A 152 -9.11 19.28 -46.64
CA TYR A 152 -9.92 20.43 -47.02
C TYR A 152 -9.06 21.60 -47.51
N GLN A 153 -7.96 21.92 -46.80
CA GLN A 153 -7.04 23.00 -47.20
C GLN A 153 -6.34 22.76 -48.55
N LEU A 154 -6.16 21.49 -48.94
CA LEU A 154 -5.60 21.09 -50.24
C LEU A 154 -6.67 20.85 -51.34
N GLY A 155 -7.94 21.13 -51.06
CA GLY A 155 -9.05 20.94 -52.01
C GLY A 155 -9.38 19.47 -52.32
N LEU A 156 -8.97 18.54 -51.45
CA LEU A 156 -9.19 17.10 -51.56
C LEU A 156 -10.44 16.62 -50.79
N CYS A 157 -11.15 17.54 -50.12
CA CYS A 157 -12.40 17.33 -49.41
C CYS A 157 -13.34 18.52 -49.66
N GLU A 158 -14.61 18.26 -49.96
CA GLU A 158 -15.62 19.31 -50.21
C GLU A 158 -16.28 19.81 -48.91
N GLU A 159 -16.39 18.94 -47.90
CA GLU A 159 -17.00 19.28 -46.62
C GLU A 159 -16.03 20.07 -45.74
N LYS A 160 -16.44 21.28 -45.31
CA LYS A 160 -15.63 22.14 -44.43
C LYS A 160 -15.55 21.53 -43.03
N PRO A 161 -14.34 21.38 -42.44
CA PRO A 161 -14.21 20.96 -41.05
C PRO A 161 -14.81 22.02 -40.11
N PRO A 162 -15.17 21.67 -38.86
CA PRO A 162 -15.82 22.58 -37.91
C PRO A 162 -14.85 23.59 -37.27
N VAL A 163 -13.93 24.12 -38.06
CA VAL A 163 -12.95 25.15 -37.71
C VAL A 163 -12.86 26.15 -38.85
N ASP A 164 -12.44 27.38 -38.56
CA ASP A 164 -12.30 28.38 -39.60
C ASP A 164 -11.00 28.19 -40.36
N VAL A 165 -11.09 27.47 -41.48
CA VAL A 165 -9.98 27.20 -42.41
C VAL A 165 -10.37 27.61 -43.82
N GLU A 166 -9.43 28.25 -44.50
CA GLU A 166 -9.52 28.58 -45.91
C GLU A 166 -8.82 27.52 -46.76
N VAL A 167 -9.30 27.33 -47.99
CA VAL A 167 -8.64 26.47 -48.97
C VAL A 167 -7.38 27.20 -49.44
N VAL A 168 -6.22 26.59 -49.22
CA VAL A 168 -4.93 27.17 -49.60
C VAL A 168 -4.70 27.00 -51.10
N GLU A 169 -5.00 25.82 -51.65
CA GLU A 169 -4.87 25.53 -53.08
C GLU A 169 -5.66 24.24 -53.44
N VAL A 170 -6.18 24.14 -54.66
CA VAL A 170 -6.92 22.95 -55.12
C VAL A 170 -6.01 22.05 -55.97
N LEU A 171 -5.66 20.88 -55.46
CA LEU A 171 -4.89 19.88 -56.21
C LEU A 171 -5.81 19.11 -57.18
N GLN A 172 -5.89 19.56 -58.45
CA GLN A 172 -6.83 19.00 -59.45
C GLN A 172 -6.43 17.64 -60.04
N GLU A 173 -5.15 17.25 -59.99
CA GLU A 173 -4.63 16.03 -60.62
C GLU A 173 -4.51 14.81 -59.67
N VAL A 174 -5.06 14.90 -58.46
CA VAL A 174 -4.96 13.85 -57.43
C VAL A 174 -6.26 13.04 -57.38
N SER A 175 -6.17 11.71 -57.52
CA SER A 175 -7.35 10.80 -57.51
C SER A 175 -7.93 10.54 -56.11
N TYR A 176 -7.19 10.89 -55.06
CA TYR A 176 -7.62 10.69 -53.67
C TYR A 176 -8.64 11.74 -53.23
N ARG A 177 -9.74 11.29 -52.60
CA ARG A 177 -10.73 12.14 -51.92
C ARG A 177 -10.88 11.68 -50.48
N PHE A 178 -10.77 12.62 -49.54
CA PHE A 178 -10.97 12.32 -48.12
C PHE A 178 -12.46 12.26 -47.82
N THR A 179 -12.91 11.23 -47.09
CA THR A 179 -14.28 11.13 -46.61
C THR A 179 -14.32 11.54 -45.14
N PRO A 180 -15.05 12.61 -44.79
CA PRO A 180 -15.21 13.04 -43.41
C PRO A 180 -15.80 11.95 -42.51
N PRO A 181 -15.33 11.84 -41.26
CA PRO A 181 -15.93 10.93 -40.29
C PRO A 181 -17.37 11.35 -39.97
N THR A 182 -18.29 10.39 -39.90
CA THR A 182 -19.72 10.64 -39.61
C THR A 182 -19.97 11.23 -38.23
N GLN A 183 -19.11 10.93 -37.25
CA GLN A 183 -19.12 11.55 -35.93
C GLN A 183 -17.73 11.43 -35.30
N LEU A 184 -17.19 12.56 -34.83
CA LEU A 184 -16.06 12.58 -33.90
C LEU A 184 -16.63 12.94 -32.53
N VAL A 185 -16.32 12.12 -31.54
CA VAL A 185 -16.79 12.26 -30.18
C VAL A 185 -16.21 13.58 -29.62
N HIS A 186 -14.89 13.70 -29.59
CA HIS A 186 -14.19 14.83 -28.96
C HIS A 186 -14.05 16.06 -29.86
N ILE A 187 -14.99 16.28 -30.78
CA ILE A 187 -14.85 17.32 -31.80
C ILE A 187 -14.75 18.73 -31.20
N LYS A 188 -15.47 19.01 -30.12
CA LYS A 188 -15.41 20.31 -29.42
C LYS A 188 -14.03 20.55 -28.80
N ASP A 189 -13.44 19.52 -28.20
CA ASP A 189 -12.12 19.58 -27.59
C ASP A 189 -11.04 19.75 -28.67
N LEU A 190 -11.16 19.03 -29.79
CA LEU A 190 -10.27 19.17 -30.95
C LEU A 190 -10.33 20.56 -31.58
N VAL A 191 -11.53 21.17 -31.66
CA VAL A 191 -11.71 22.57 -32.09
C VAL A 191 -11.01 23.53 -31.13
N LEU A 192 -11.14 23.32 -29.81
CA LEU A 192 -10.45 24.12 -28.81
C LEU A 192 -8.92 23.99 -28.92
N PHE A 193 -8.41 22.76 -29.08
CA PHE A 193 -6.97 22.49 -29.21
C PHE A 193 -6.40 22.97 -30.53
N TYR A 194 -7.20 22.97 -31.60
CA TYR A 194 -6.84 23.56 -32.88
C TYR A 194 -6.52 25.06 -32.72
N SER A 195 -7.25 25.79 -31.88
CA SER A 195 -6.99 27.23 -31.64
C SER A 195 -5.68 27.53 -30.90
N ASP A 196 -4.95 26.52 -30.40
CA ASP A 196 -3.65 26.73 -29.76
C ASP A 196 -2.59 27.19 -30.80
N PRO A 197 -1.88 28.31 -30.57
CA PRO A 197 -0.88 28.82 -31.51
C PRO A 197 0.21 27.80 -31.88
N SER A 198 0.59 26.93 -30.94
CA SER A 198 1.61 25.91 -31.20
C SER A 198 1.12 24.80 -32.14
N VAL A 199 -0.17 24.49 -32.12
CA VAL A 199 -0.77 23.52 -33.05
C VAL A 199 -0.92 24.14 -34.44
N GLN A 200 -1.29 25.42 -34.52
CA GLN A 200 -1.41 26.15 -35.80
C GLN A 200 -0.10 26.26 -36.57
N GLU A 201 1.00 26.55 -35.87
CA GLU A 201 2.33 26.64 -36.48
C GLU A 201 2.74 25.30 -37.12
N VAL A 202 2.59 24.20 -36.38
CA VAL A 202 2.90 22.86 -36.86
C VAL A 202 1.97 22.46 -38.01
N LEU A 203 0.68 22.75 -37.90
CA LEU A 203 -0.29 22.45 -38.95
C LEU A 203 0.07 23.17 -40.26
N THR A 204 0.45 24.44 -40.21
CA THR A 204 0.84 25.20 -41.40
C THR A 204 2.07 24.57 -42.08
N GLN A 205 3.05 24.11 -41.29
CA GLN A 205 4.22 23.37 -41.79
C GLN A 205 3.87 21.96 -42.29
N ALA A 206 2.88 21.30 -41.68
CA ALA A 206 2.40 19.99 -42.07
C ALA A 206 1.67 20.05 -43.42
N VAL A 207 0.86 21.09 -43.66
CA VAL A 207 0.16 21.33 -44.92
C VAL A 207 1.15 21.62 -46.05
N SER A 208 2.17 22.44 -45.81
CA SER A 208 3.19 22.73 -46.83
C SER A 208 4.03 21.50 -47.18
N ARG A 209 4.41 20.67 -46.19
CA ARG A 209 5.11 19.40 -46.41
C ARG A 209 4.23 18.35 -47.10
N ALA A 210 2.96 18.23 -46.70
CA ALA A 210 2.00 17.35 -47.36
C ALA A 210 1.87 17.74 -48.84
N ARG A 211 1.70 19.03 -49.13
CA ARG A 211 1.66 19.56 -50.51
C ARG A 211 2.90 19.17 -51.31
N GLN A 212 4.09 19.49 -50.81
CA GLN A 212 5.34 19.21 -51.54
C GLN A 212 5.50 17.72 -51.85
N ASN A 213 5.17 16.85 -50.88
CA ASN A 213 5.27 15.41 -51.03
C ASN A 213 4.22 14.86 -52.01
N ILE A 214 2.98 15.37 -51.98
CA ILE A 214 1.91 14.97 -52.91
C ILE A 214 2.22 15.39 -54.34
N LEU A 215 2.80 16.58 -54.54
CA LEU A 215 3.26 17.03 -55.86
C LEU A 215 4.38 16.14 -56.42
N SER A 216 5.24 15.60 -55.55
CA SER A 216 6.31 14.67 -55.96
C SER A 216 5.85 13.23 -56.21
N ASP A 217 4.85 12.75 -55.47
CA ASP A 217 4.26 11.41 -55.62
C ASP A 217 2.73 11.46 -55.40
N PRO A 218 1.95 11.78 -56.45
CA PRO A 218 0.49 11.90 -56.35
C PRO A 218 -0.21 10.59 -55.98
N THR A 219 0.41 9.43 -56.27
CA THR A 219 -0.20 8.11 -56.02
C THR A 219 -0.30 7.76 -54.54
N ARG A 220 0.50 8.40 -53.69
CA ARG A 220 0.56 8.16 -52.24
C ARG A 220 -0.07 9.29 -51.41
N ALA A 221 -0.96 10.09 -52.00
CA ALA A 221 -1.55 11.25 -51.34
C ALA A 221 -2.17 10.95 -49.96
N MET A 222 -2.93 9.84 -49.84
CA MET A 222 -3.48 9.39 -48.57
C MET A 222 -2.41 9.15 -47.49
N ALA A 223 -1.30 8.51 -47.86
CA ALA A 223 -0.22 8.20 -46.93
C ALA A 223 0.52 9.45 -46.47
N HIS A 224 0.74 10.42 -47.35
CA HIS A 224 1.35 11.71 -47.01
C HIS A 224 0.46 12.52 -46.07
N ILE A 225 -0.84 12.60 -46.34
CA ILE A 225 -1.80 13.31 -45.48
C ILE A 225 -1.88 12.66 -44.10
N ASN A 226 -2.03 11.33 -44.03
CA ASN A 226 -2.12 10.62 -42.76
C ASN A 226 -0.82 10.72 -41.94
N ARG A 227 0.34 10.75 -42.61
CA ARG A 227 1.64 10.95 -41.95
C ARG A 227 1.73 12.33 -41.31
N GLU A 228 1.40 13.38 -42.07
CA GLU A 228 1.46 14.76 -41.58
C GLU A 228 0.39 15.03 -40.52
N ALA A 229 -0.83 14.50 -40.70
CA ALA A 229 -1.88 14.55 -39.67
C ALA A 229 -1.47 13.87 -38.37
N ASN A 230 -0.72 12.76 -38.44
CA ASN A 230 -0.17 12.10 -37.25
C ASN A 230 0.93 12.92 -36.56
N PHE A 231 1.72 13.71 -37.31
CA PHE A 231 2.66 14.65 -36.70
C PHE A 231 1.91 15.74 -35.93
N VAL A 232 0.92 16.40 -36.54
CA VAL A 232 0.13 17.45 -35.88
C VAL A 232 -0.63 16.88 -34.66
N ALA A 233 -1.18 15.68 -34.77
CA ALA A 233 -1.90 15.03 -33.67
C ALA A 233 -1.02 14.77 -32.42
N ARG A 234 0.30 14.64 -32.57
CA ARG A 234 1.23 14.50 -31.43
C ARG A 234 1.39 15.83 -30.67
N ASP A 235 1.30 16.96 -31.36
CA ASP A 235 1.48 18.26 -30.72
C ASP A 235 0.26 18.71 -29.91
N ILE A 236 -0.90 18.04 -30.09
CA ILE A 236 -2.06 18.17 -29.19
C ILE A 236 -1.75 17.73 -27.73
N TYR A 237 -0.67 16.99 -27.47
CA TYR A 237 -0.31 16.64 -26.09
C TYR A 237 -0.08 17.86 -25.19
N LYS A 238 0.44 18.96 -25.75
CA LYS A 238 0.67 20.20 -25.00
C LYS A 238 -0.63 20.86 -24.54
N PRO A 239 -1.62 21.15 -25.41
CA PRO A 239 -2.90 21.71 -24.97
C PRO A 239 -3.68 20.76 -24.05
N ILE A 240 -3.59 19.43 -24.23
CA ILE A 240 -4.19 18.47 -23.28
C ILE A 240 -3.58 18.61 -21.87
N THR A 241 -2.25 18.75 -21.77
CA THR A 241 -1.57 18.93 -20.49
C THR A 241 -1.96 20.27 -19.83
N THR A 242 -2.11 21.33 -20.63
CA THR A 242 -2.62 22.62 -20.15
C THR A 242 -4.06 22.50 -19.63
N PHE A 243 -4.91 21.79 -20.36
CA PHE A 243 -6.29 21.50 -19.95
C PHE A 243 -6.32 20.70 -18.65
N GLN A 244 -5.49 19.67 -18.50
CA GLN A 244 -5.35 18.89 -17.26
C GLN A 244 -5.04 19.79 -16.05
N VAL A 245 -4.11 20.74 -16.19
CA VAL A 245 -3.77 21.71 -15.12
C VAL A 245 -4.94 22.66 -14.84
N GLN A 246 -5.69 23.08 -15.87
CA GLN A 246 -6.87 23.92 -15.72
C GLN A 246 -7.98 23.20 -14.94
N VAL A 247 -8.26 21.93 -15.27
CA VAL A 247 -9.24 21.11 -14.56
C VAL A 247 -8.88 21.00 -13.07
N ALA A 248 -7.62 20.75 -12.74
CA ALA A 248 -7.15 20.70 -11.36
C ALA A 248 -7.33 22.04 -10.62
N LYS A 249 -7.09 23.17 -11.29
CA LYS A 249 -7.30 24.52 -10.70
C LYS A 249 -8.77 24.81 -10.45
N GLU A 250 -9.66 24.46 -11.38
CA GLU A 250 -11.11 24.67 -11.21
C GLU A 250 -11.67 23.77 -10.11
N ALA A 251 -11.22 22.51 -10.03
CA ALA A 251 -11.58 21.61 -8.93
C ALA A 251 -11.17 22.19 -7.56
N LEU A 252 -9.99 22.81 -7.45
CA LEU A 252 -9.53 23.46 -6.22
C LEU A 252 -10.45 24.61 -5.78
N LYS A 253 -10.91 25.46 -6.71
CA LYS A 253 -11.82 26.58 -6.40
C LYS A 253 -13.17 26.10 -5.87
N VAL A 254 -13.63 24.97 -6.37
CA VAL A 254 -14.89 24.33 -6.00
C VAL A 254 -14.79 23.60 -4.65
N THR A 255 -13.60 23.14 -4.30
CA THR A 255 -13.39 22.30 -3.12
C THR A 255 -13.42 23.14 -1.84
N PRO A 256 -14.12 22.70 -0.76
CA PRO A 256 -14.30 23.55 0.41
C PRO A 256 -13.08 23.45 1.32
N THR A 257 -12.57 24.61 1.76
CA THR A 257 -11.37 24.71 2.60
C THR A 257 -11.71 24.63 4.08
N GLU A 258 -10.99 23.77 4.82
CA GLU A 258 -11.07 23.70 6.28
C GLU A 258 -9.90 24.49 6.88
N ARG A 259 -10.21 25.55 7.63
CA ARG A 259 -9.21 26.34 8.35
C ARG A 259 -9.10 25.83 9.78
N ASN A 260 -7.92 25.33 10.15
CA ASN A 260 -7.63 24.95 11.52
C ASN A 260 -7.11 26.16 12.32
N PHE A 261 -7.93 26.66 13.25
CA PHE A 261 -7.59 27.79 14.12
C PHE A 261 -7.10 27.36 15.52
N SER A 262 -6.82 26.08 15.76
CA SER A 262 -6.42 25.58 17.09
C SER A 262 -5.11 26.18 17.61
N TRP A 263 -4.25 26.76 16.76
CA TRP A 263 -3.01 27.41 17.17
C TRP A 263 -3.21 28.76 17.87
N ILE A 264 -4.36 29.43 17.66
CA ILE A 264 -4.66 30.73 18.26
C ILE A 264 -4.62 30.67 19.79
N ARG A 265 -4.95 29.52 20.39
CA ARG A 265 -4.91 29.34 21.86
C ARG A 265 -3.53 29.65 22.46
N PHE A 266 -2.44 29.29 21.76
CA PHE A 266 -1.10 29.53 22.26
C PHE A 266 -0.73 31.02 22.23
N ILE A 267 -1.25 31.78 21.26
CA ILE A 267 -1.12 33.24 21.22
C ILE A 267 -1.85 33.89 22.39
N VAL A 268 -2.97 33.32 22.82
CA VAL A 268 -3.71 33.83 23.99
C VAL A 268 -3.00 33.49 25.30
N TYR A 269 -2.37 32.32 25.41
CA TYR A 269 -1.70 31.90 26.66
C TYR A 269 -0.49 32.77 27.03
N ILE A 270 0.33 33.17 26.05
CA ILE A 270 1.56 33.95 26.28
C ILE A 270 1.31 35.28 27.02
N PRO A 271 0.43 36.19 26.55
CA PRO A 271 0.14 37.44 27.25
C PRO A 271 -0.53 37.20 28.60
N LEU A 272 -1.36 36.15 28.72
CA LEU A 272 -2.05 35.80 29.96
C LEU A 272 -1.05 35.35 31.04
N LEU A 273 -0.05 34.54 30.68
CA LEU A 273 1.06 34.19 31.57
C LEU A 273 1.94 35.40 31.93
N TYR A 274 2.17 36.31 30.98
CA TYR A 274 2.96 37.53 31.22
C TYR A 274 2.27 38.47 32.22
N LEU A 275 0.96 38.70 32.07
CA LEU A 275 0.17 39.58 32.95
C LEU A 275 0.19 39.15 34.41
N PHE A 276 0.10 37.85 34.68
CA PHE A 276 0.03 37.31 36.04
C PHE A 276 1.39 36.93 36.64
N ARG A 277 2.51 37.09 35.91
CA ARG A 277 3.86 36.72 36.37
C ARG A 277 4.25 37.35 37.71
N LYS A 278 3.78 38.58 37.99
CA LYS A 278 4.11 39.31 39.24
C LYS A 278 3.37 38.78 40.48
N LYS A 279 2.25 38.06 40.31
CA LYS A 279 1.46 37.50 41.42
C LYS A 279 1.67 35.99 41.50
N LEU A 280 2.70 35.57 42.26
CA LEU A 280 3.17 34.17 42.28
C LEU A 280 2.05 33.15 42.55
N GLY A 281 1.12 33.42 43.46
CA GLY A 281 -0.03 32.53 43.75
C GLY A 281 -0.98 32.38 42.56
N PHE A 282 -1.41 33.50 41.97
CA PHE A 282 -2.27 33.49 40.77
C PHE A 282 -1.56 32.86 39.57
N PHE A 283 -0.27 33.10 39.41
CA PHE A 283 0.54 32.49 38.35
C PHE A 283 0.55 30.96 38.45
N LYS A 284 0.73 30.40 39.66
CA LYS A 284 0.71 28.95 39.89
C LYS A 284 -0.65 28.33 39.55
N ILE A 285 -1.74 28.97 40.00
CA ILE A 285 -3.11 28.52 39.70
C ILE A 285 -3.35 28.57 38.18
N LEU A 286 -2.95 29.67 37.53
CA LEU A 286 -3.10 29.86 36.10
C LEU A 286 -2.36 28.79 35.29
N VAL A 287 -1.09 28.54 35.59
CA VAL A 287 -0.29 27.50 34.92
C VAL A 287 -0.95 26.13 35.08
N THR A 288 -1.43 25.81 36.28
CA THR A 288 -2.09 24.54 36.56
C THR A 288 -3.41 24.40 35.78
N ALA A 289 -4.20 25.46 35.71
CA ALA A 289 -5.45 25.49 34.94
C ALA A 289 -5.19 25.32 33.43
N LEU A 290 -4.16 25.99 32.88
CA LEU A 290 -3.77 25.85 31.47
C LEU A 290 -3.30 24.42 31.15
N LEU A 291 -2.52 23.80 32.03
CA LEU A 291 -2.08 22.40 31.84
C LEU A 291 -3.26 21.42 31.85
N ALA A 292 -4.20 21.59 32.78
CA ALA A 292 -5.40 20.75 32.84
C ALA A 292 -6.30 20.94 31.61
N LEU A 293 -6.45 22.19 31.15
CA LEU A 293 -7.20 22.51 29.93
C LEU A 293 -6.53 21.94 28.68
N GLU A 294 -5.21 21.99 28.57
CA GLU A 294 -4.49 21.37 27.45
C GLU A 294 -4.62 19.85 27.45
N ILE A 295 -4.60 19.19 28.62
CA ILE A 295 -4.86 17.76 28.71
C ILE A 295 -6.31 17.42 28.32
N LEU A 296 -7.28 18.23 28.72
CA LEU A 296 -8.67 18.06 28.31
C LEU A 296 -8.82 18.21 26.78
N LEU A 297 -8.29 19.28 26.22
CA LEU A 297 -8.33 19.53 24.78
C LEU A 297 -7.61 18.43 24.00
N PHE A 298 -6.47 17.97 24.51
CA PHE A 298 -5.77 16.81 23.96
C PHE A 298 -6.69 15.58 23.97
N LEU A 299 -7.24 15.17 25.11
CA LEU A 299 -8.06 13.96 25.18
C LEU A 299 -9.30 14.01 24.25
N VAL A 300 -9.94 15.17 24.13
CA VAL A 300 -11.15 15.35 23.29
C VAL A 300 -10.81 15.45 21.81
N TYR A 301 -9.92 16.37 21.42
CA TYR A 301 -9.71 16.76 20.02
C TYR A 301 -8.45 16.17 19.36
N PHE A 302 -7.53 15.61 20.14
CA PHE A 302 -6.33 15.01 19.55
C PHE A 302 -6.72 13.85 18.66
N ASP A 303 -6.13 13.85 17.48
CA ASP A 303 -6.15 12.70 16.61
C ASP A 303 -4.74 12.09 16.57
N PRO A 304 -4.54 10.91 17.20
CA PRO A 304 -3.22 10.29 17.33
C PRO A 304 -2.55 9.95 16.00
N PHE A 305 -3.32 9.91 14.91
CA PHE A 305 -2.83 9.53 13.59
C PHE A 305 -2.62 10.71 12.66
N SER A 306 -2.71 11.94 13.18
CA SER A 306 -2.32 13.13 12.42
C SER A 306 -0.79 13.18 12.36
N THR A 307 -0.21 13.31 11.16
CA THR A 307 1.23 13.43 10.99
C THR A 307 1.82 14.54 11.87
N TYR A 308 1.17 15.70 11.92
CA TYR A 308 1.67 16.85 12.68
C TYR A 308 1.34 16.74 14.18
N GLN A 309 0.09 16.46 14.54
CA GLN A 309 -0.28 16.43 15.97
C GLN A 309 0.30 15.20 16.66
N GLY A 310 0.21 14.02 16.04
CA GLY A 310 0.72 12.76 16.56
C GLY A 310 2.23 12.83 16.81
N LEU A 311 2.98 13.37 15.86
CA LEU A 311 4.42 13.60 16.01
C LEU A 311 4.70 14.62 17.12
N ALA A 312 4.02 15.77 17.15
CA ALA A 312 4.25 16.81 18.15
C ALA A 312 4.00 16.30 19.58
N TYR A 313 2.80 15.75 19.86
CA TYR A 313 2.45 15.24 21.18
C TYR A 313 3.24 13.98 21.54
N GLY A 314 3.52 13.10 20.56
CA GLY A 314 4.31 11.89 20.75
C GLY A 314 5.76 12.19 21.14
N LEU A 315 6.44 13.08 20.41
CA LEU A 315 7.81 13.48 20.75
C LEU A 315 7.86 14.15 22.12
N ILE A 316 6.96 15.11 22.40
CA ILE A 316 6.93 15.79 23.69
C ILE A 316 6.75 14.76 24.82
N ALA A 317 5.75 13.87 24.71
CA ALA A 317 5.46 12.90 25.76
C ALA A 317 6.58 11.86 25.95
N ILE A 318 7.15 11.32 24.87
CA ILE A 318 8.20 10.29 24.95
C ILE A 318 9.49 10.89 25.49
N PHE A 319 9.94 12.05 25.00
CA PHE A 319 11.16 12.67 25.50
C PHE A 319 11.00 13.20 26.93
N SER A 320 9.86 13.81 27.26
CA SER A 320 9.61 14.25 28.63
C SER A 320 9.57 13.08 29.59
N PHE A 321 8.92 11.98 29.21
CA PHE A 321 8.87 10.77 30.01
C PHE A 321 10.24 10.12 30.15
N GLY A 322 11.00 9.99 29.06
CA GLY A 322 12.37 9.43 29.09
C GLY A 322 13.29 10.21 30.04
N PHE A 323 13.24 11.54 30.00
CA PHE A 323 13.96 12.38 30.96
C PHE A 323 13.47 12.17 32.41
N CYS A 324 12.15 12.05 32.61
CA CYS A 324 11.58 11.76 33.93
C CYS A 324 11.95 10.37 34.47
N VAL A 325 12.14 9.36 33.61
CA VAL A 325 12.64 8.04 34.00
C VAL A 325 14.05 8.16 34.57
N VAL A 326 14.95 8.87 33.89
CA VAL A 326 16.32 9.11 34.37
C VAL A 326 16.31 9.83 35.73
N LEU A 327 15.49 10.87 35.88
CA LEU A 327 15.33 11.58 37.16
C LEU A 327 14.77 10.68 38.26
N THR A 328 13.85 9.78 37.93
CA THR A 328 13.24 8.84 38.87
C THR A 328 14.25 7.82 39.36
N ILE A 329 15.07 7.27 38.47
CA ILE A 329 16.17 6.35 38.81
C ILE A 329 17.17 7.05 39.73
N ARG A 330 17.57 8.28 39.41
CA ARG A 330 18.47 9.08 40.27
C ARG A 330 17.87 9.30 41.67
N LYS A 331 16.60 9.73 41.74
CA LYS A 331 15.89 9.94 43.02
C LYS A 331 15.74 8.63 43.81
N PHE A 332 15.62 7.49 43.14
CA PHE A 332 15.59 6.18 43.78
C PHE A 332 16.95 5.84 44.41
N VAL A 333 18.06 6.07 43.70
CA VAL A 333 19.42 5.86 44.24
C VAL A 333 19.68 6.76 45.45
N GLU A 334 19.31 8.04 45.36
CA GLU A 334 19.57 9.03 46.42
C GLU A 334 18.61 8.93 47.62
N LYS A 335 17.31 8.71 47.39
CA LYS A 335 16.24 8.83 48.40
C LYS A 335 15.40 7.58 48.60
N ARG A 336 15.72 6.47 47.92
CA ARG A 336 14.98 5.19 47.95
C ARG A 336 13.49 5.33 47.69
N ASN A 337 13.10 6.25 46.80
CA ASN A 337 11.71 6.48 46.44
C ASN A 337 11.15 5.35 45.53
N LEU A 338 10.72 4.26 46.15
CA LEU A 338 10.24 3.03 45.49
C LEU A 338 8.94 3.23 44.70
N LEU A 339 8.05 4.12 45.16
CA LEU A 339 6.72 4.29 44.55
C LEU A 339 6.80 4.79 43.10
N ASP A 340 7.64 5.78 42.83
CA ASP A 340 7.80 6.34 41.48
C ASP A 340 8.47 5.33 40.54
N LEU A 341 9.42 4.54 41.06
CA LEU A 341 10.06 3.49 40.28
C LEU A 341 9.07 2.38 39.90
N LEU A 342 8.25 1.93 40.85
CA LEU A 342 7.20 0.95 40.60
C LEU A 342 6.20 1.45 39.56
N PHE A 343 5.83 2.73 39.63
CA PHE A 343 4.93 3.33 38.64
C PHE A 343 5.54 3.36 37.23
N VAL A 344 6.82 3.72 37.11
CA VAL A 344 7.55 3.68 35.83
C VAL A 344 7.60 2.26 35.28
N VAL A 345 7.96 1.27 36.11
CA VAL A 345 8.00 -0.14 35.71
C VAL A 345 6.63 -0.63 35.26
N ALA A 346 5.57 -0.29 35.99
CA ALA A 346 4.21 -0.66 35.61
C ALA A 346 3.76 0.02 34.31
N THR A 347 4.12 1.29 34.11
CA THR A 347 3.86 2.04 32.86
C THR A 347 4.53 1.36 31.66
N ILE A 348 5.78 0.92 31.82
CA ILE A 348 6.51 0.18 30.79
C ILE A 348 5.90 -1.21 30.58
N ALA A 349 5.49 -1.91 31.64
CA ALA A 349 4.88 -3.23 31.53
C ALA A 349 3.56 -3.20 30.74
N VAL A 350 2.75 -2.15 30.91
CA VAL A 350 1.47 -1.99 30.21
C VAL A 350 1.63 -1.90 28.69
N VAL A 351 2.75 -1.38 28.19
CA VAL A 351 3.10 -1.35 26.75
C VAL A 351 3.04 -2.75 26.12
N PHE A 352 3.42 -3.78 26.87
CA PHE A 352 3.46 -5.16 26.39
C PHE A 352 2.14 -5.92 26.57
N MET A 353 1.18 -5.33 27.29
CA MET A 353 -0.13 -5.94 27.47
C MET A 353 -1.07 -5.50 26.34
N PRO A 354 -1.86 -6.42 25.77
CA PRO A 354 -2.88 -6.03 24.81
C PRO A 354 -3.99 -5.25 25.52
N PHE A 355 -4.54 -4.29 24.79
CA PHE A 355 -5.71 -3.52 25.19
C PHE A 355 -6.98 -4.38 25.16
N VAL A 356 -7.12 -5.23 24.15
CA VAL A 356 -8.19 -6.23 24.06
C VAL A 356 -7.57 -7.59 23.78
N TYR A 357 -7.84 -8.56 24.65
CA TYR A 357 -7.47 -9.95 24.45
C TYR A 357 -8.46 -10.63 23.51
N SER A 358 -7.95 -11.33 22.49
CA SER A 358 -8.74 -12.22 21.62
C SER A 358 -10.03 -11.58 21.07
N CYS A 359 -9.90 -10.50 20.31
CA CYS A 359 -11.02 -9.78 19.71
C CYS A 359 -11.68 -10.62 18.58
N LYS A 360 -12.79 -11.31 18.88
CA LYS A 360 -13.51 -12.18 17.93
C LYS A 360 -14.03 -11.41 16.71
N GLN A 361 -14.40 -10.16 16.90
CA GLN A 361 -15.01 -9.32 15.87
C GLN A 361 -13.99 -8.86 14.80
N LEU A 362 -12.70 -9.07 15.00
CA LEU A 362 -11.64 -8.82 14.02
C LEU A 362 -11.24 -10.06 13.22
N THR A 363 -11.82 -11.21 13.51
CA THR A 363 -11.55 -12.44 12.75
C THR A 363 -12.03 -12.28 11.30
N MET A 364 -11.28 -12.84 10.36
CA MET A 364 -11.57 -12.72 8.93
C MET A 364 -12.95 -13.32 8.57
N ASP A 365 -13.40 -14.33 9.32
CA ASP A 365 -14.73 -14.94 9.16
C ASP A 365 -15.90 -13.98 9.35
N LYS A 366 -15.69 -12.88 10.08
CA LYS A 366 -16.72 -11.86 10.30
C LYS A 366 -16.86 -10.87 9.15
N TYR A 367 -15.94 -10.88 8.19
CA TYR A 367 -15.94 -10.02 7.02
C TYR A 367 -15.84 -10.84 5.72
N PRO A 368 -16.87 -11.65 5.40
CA PRO A 368 -16.87 -12.45 4.17
C PRO A 368 -16.86 -11.59 2.90
N GLU A 369 -17.37 -10.36 2.98
CA GLU A 369 -17.43 -9.36 1.89
C GLU A 369 -16.06 -9.04 1.29
N ILE A 370 -14.98 -9.22 2.07
CA ILE A 370 -13.61 -9.03 1.58
C ILE A 370 -13.33 -9.93 0.39
N LYS A 371 -13.91 -11.14 0.33
CA LYS A 371 -13.68 -12.07 -0.78
C LYS A 371 -14.04 -11.45 -2.14
N ASP A 372 -15.08 -10.63 -2.18
CA ASP A 372 -15.61 -10.00 -3.39
C ASP A 372 -15.00 -8.59 -3.63
N SER A 373 -14.16 -8.11 -2.70
CA SER A 373 -13.48 -6.81 -2.80
C SER A 373 -12.35 -6.81 -3.83
N VAL A 374 -12.08 -5.62 -4.39
CA VAL A 374 -10.94 -5.36 -5.28
C VAL A 374 -9.58 -5.66 -4.63
N TYR A 375 -9.52 -5.72 -3.29
CA TYR A 375 -8.29 -5.93 -2.53
C TYR A 375 -7.98 -7.39 -2.21
N TYR A 376 -8.92 -8.32 -2.35
CA TYR A 376 -8.65 -9.73 -2.07
C TYR A 376 -7.64 -10.38 -3.02
N PRO A 377 -7.71 -10.18 -4.35
CA PRO A 377 -6.66 -10.65 -5.25
C PRO A 377 -5.29 -10.05 -4.91
N VAL A 378 -5.25 -8.79 -4.47
CA VAL A 378 -4.02 -8.12 -4.03
C VAL A 378 -3.47 -8.78 -2.78
N LEU A 379 -4.33 -9.10 -1.81
CA LEU A 379 -3.96 -9.83 -0.60
C LEU A 379 -3.33 -11.18 -0.92
N LYS A 380 -3.95 -11.99 -1.78
CA LYS A 380 -3.40 -13.29 -2.17
C LYS A 380 -2.04 -13.17 -2.82
N ARG A 381 -1.95 -12.25 -3.79
CA ARG A 381 -0.70 -11.98 -4.50
C ARG A 381 0.41 -11.65 -3.53
N GLU A 382 0.21 -10.70 -2.63
CA GLU A 382 1.26 -10.27 -1.71
C GLU A 382 1.58 -11.30 -0.61
N LEU A 383 0.60 -12.11 -0.18
CA LEU A 383 0.80 -13.11 0.86
C LEU A 383 1.55 -14.35 0.37
N PHE A 384 1.20 -14.88 -0.82
CA PHE A 384 1.75 -16.16 -1.26
C PHE A 384 1.94 -16.34 -2.77
N GLU A 385 1.30 -15.57 -3.65
CA GLU A 385 1.44 -15.81 -5.11
C GLU A 385 2.64 -15.07 -5.73
N ASP A 386 3.04 -13.93 -5.19
CA ASP A 386 4.17 -13.13 -5.70
C ASP A 386 5.51 -13.82 -5.41
N GLU A 387 6.49 -13.61 -6.29
CA GLU A 387 7.85 -14.15 -6.13
C GLU A 387 8.57 -13.55 -4.91
N LEU A 388 8.16 -12.34 -4.52
CA LEU A 388 8.66 -11.66 -3.33
C LEU A 388 8.03 -12.17 -2.04
N SER A 389 6.95 -12.95 -2.12
CA SER A 389 6.30 -13.51 -0.94
C SER A 389 7.22 -14.49 -0.21
N LYS A 390 7.09 -14.53 1.12
CA LYS A 390 7.91 -15.40 1.95
C LYS A 390 7.61 -16.87 1.72
N VAL A 391 6.36 -17.21 1.38
CA VAL A 391 5.96 -18.56 0.97
C VAL A 391 6.73 -18.99 -0.27
N PHE A 392 6.76 -18.14 -1.31
CA PHE A 392 7.51 -18.43 -2.54
C PHE A 392 9.01 -18.54 -2.29
N GLN A 393 9.60 -17.59 -1.57
CA GLN A 393 11.04 -17.59 -1.27
C GLN A 393 11.49 -18.83 -0.49
N LEU A 394 10.73 -19.23 0.53
CA LEU A 394 11.04 -20.42 1.32
C LEU A 394 10.87 -21.70 0.48
N THR A 395 9.82 -21.78 -0.34
CA THR A 395 9.57 -22.92 -1.23
C THR A 395 10.67 -23.05 -2.28
N ARG A 396 11.05 -21.94 -2.93
CA ARG A 396 12.17 -21.90 -3.87
C ARG A 396 13.48 -22.33 -3.21
N SER A 397 13.76 -21.85 -1.99
CA SER A 397 14.97 -22.24 -1.26
C SER A 397 15.00 -23.74 -0.93
N LEU A 398 13.85 -24.34 -0.58
CA LEU A 398 13.72 -25.79 -0.39
C LEU A 398 14.00 -26.54 -1.70
N ALA A 399 13.35 -26.12 -2.79
CA ALA A 399 13.54 -26.72 -4.11
C ALA A 399 15.00 -26.64 -4.57
N THR A 400 15.64 -25.47 -4.48
CA THR A 400 17.06 -25.29 -4.82
C THR A 400 17.94 -26.22 -4.00
N THR A 401 17.68 -26.37 -2.69
CA THR A 401 18.48 -27.25 -1.83
C THR A 401 18.37 -28.72 -2.26
N LEU A 402 17.16 -29.18 -2.61
CA LEU A 402 16.97 -30.55 -3.10
C LEU A 402 17.53 -30.77 -4.50
N TYR A 403 17.34 -29.84 -5.43
CA TYR A 403 17.95 -29.95 -6.76
C TYR A 403 19.47 -30.01 -6.68
N MET A 404 20.10 -29.18 -5.84
CA MET A 404 21.54 -29.27 -5.59
C MET A 404 21.94 -30.61 -4.99
N SER A 405 21.18 -31.14 -4.01
CA SER A 405 21.44 -32.48 -3.45
C SER A 405 21.41 -33.56 -4.54
N VAL A 406 20.37 -33.57 -5.38
CA VAL A 406 20.20 -34.53 -6.48
C VAL A 406 21.34 -34.41 -7.50
N ASP A 407 21.66 -33.20 -7.95
CA ASP A 407 22.67 -32.98 -8.98
C ASP A 407 24.08 -33.29 -8.47
N GLU A 408 24.43 -32.89 -7.25
CA GLU A 408 25.71 -33.24 -6.63
C GLU A 408 25.82 -34.75 -6.37
N THR A 409 24.73 -35.41 -5.98
CA THR A 409 24.71 -36.87 -5.86
C THR A 409 25.02 -37.54 -7.20
N LYS A 410 24.40 -37.09 -8.30
CA LYS A 410 24.68 -37.60 -9.65
C LYS A 410 26.15 -37.36 -10.05
N LYS A 411 26.71 -36.18 -9.74
CA LYS A 411 28.12 -35.85 -10.02
C LYS A 411 29.05 -36.81 -9.29
N VAL A 412 28.83 -37.05 -8.00
CA VAL A 412 29.64 -37.99 -7.20
C VAL A 412 29.56 -39.39 -7.79
N PHE A 413 28.38 -39.88 -8.18
CA PHE A 413 28.25 -41.17 -8.87
C PHE A 413 29.07 -41.23 -10.16
N ASN A 414 29.04 -40.18 -10.98
CA ASN A 414 29.83 -40.11 -12.21
C ASN A 414 31.34 -40.06 -11.95
N GLU A 415 31.79 -39.34 -10.92
CA GLU A 415 33.21 -39.27 -10.54
C GLU A 415 33.73 -40.59 -9.99
N LEU A 416 32.91 -41.29 -9.19
CA LEU A 416 33.21 -42.65 -8.74
C LEU A 416 33.29 -43.59 -9.94
N LEU A 417 32.34 -43.50 -10.87
CA LEU A 417 32.36 -44.31 -12.10
C LEU A 417 33.61 -44.02 -12.94
N ASN A 418 34.05 -42.77 -13.07
CA ASN A 418 35.31 -42.41 -13.73
C ASN A 418 36.52 -43.02 -13.01
N THR A 419 36.51 -43.03 -11.67
CA THR A 419 37.55 -43.69 -10.87
C THR A 419 37.61 -45.19 -11.16
N PHE A 420 36.44 -45.85 -11.30
CA PHE A 420 36.37 -47.26 -11.70
C PHE A 420 36.83 -47.48 -13.14
N VAL A 421 36.50 -46.58 -14.07
CA VAL A 421 36.97 -46.63 -15.46
C VAL A 421 38.49 -46.47 -15.53
N ASP A 422 39.08 -45.56 -14.77
CA ASP A 422 40.52 -45.36 -14.72
C ASP A 422 41.23 -46.55 -14.08
N ALA A 423 40.63 -47.16 -13.04
CA ALA A 423 41.12 -48.42 -12.48
C ALA A 423 41.08 -49.56 -13.53
N SER A 424 40.03 -49.63 -14.36
CA SER A 424 39.95 -50.57 -15.48
C SER A 424 41.03 -50.31 -16.54
N LYS A 425 41.25 -49.05 -16.95
CA LYS A 425 42.32 -48.68 -17.90
C LYS A 425 43.71 -49.03 -17.39
N SER A 426 43.96 -48.89 -16.08
CA SER A 426 45.22 -49.31 -15.46
C SER A 426 45.35 -50.83 -15.31
N GLY A 427 44.32 -51.60 -15.73
CA GLY A 427 44.33 -53.06 -15.77
C GLY A 427 43.85 -53.73 -14.49
N ALA A 428 43.20 -53.03 -13.55
CA ALA A 428 42.74 -53.62 -12.29
C ALA A 428 41.68 -54.72 -12.49
N PHE A 429 40.75 -54.52 -13.43
CA PHE A 429 39.71 -55.49 -13.75
C PHE A 429 39.32 -55.43 -15.23
N ASN A 430 38.90 -56.58 -15.76
CA ASN A 430 38.58 -56.76 -17.18
C ASN A 430 37.10 -56.55 -17.49
N GLU A 431 36.20 -57.00 -16.62
CA GLU A 431 34.75 -56.92 -16.82
C GLU A 431 34.00 -56.61 -15.52
N LEU A 432 32.96 -55.78 -15.65
CA LEU A 432 31.95 -55.48 -14.64
C LEU A 432 30.63 -56.10 -15.12
N ASN A 433 30.20 -57.21 -14.52
CA ASN A 433 28.94 -57.86 -14.85
C ASN A 433 27.88 -57.53 -13.80
N PHE A 434 26.70 -57.06 -14.25
CA PHE A 434 25.59 -56.66 -13.38
C PHE A 434 24.45 -57.70 -13.30
N SER A 435 24.65 -58.93 -13.81
CA SER A 435 23.59 -59.95 -13.81
C SER A 435 24.15 -61.38 -13.70
N PRO A 436 23.52 -62.31 -12.95
CA PRO A 436 22.47 -62.12 -11.94
C PRO A 436 23.01 -61.75 -10.55
N TYR A 437 24.33 -61.80 -10.36
CA TYR A 437 25.03 -61.32 -9.19
C TYR A 437 26.11 -60.34 -9.65
N PRO A 438 26.18 -59.13 -9.09
CA PRO A 438 27.23 -58.19 -9.47
C PRO A 438 28.60 -58.75 -9.07
N PHE A 439 29.46 -59.01 -10.04
CA PHE A 439 30.85 -59.44 -9.81
C PHE A 439 31.82 -58.67 -10.69
N ILE A 440 33.02 -58.44 -10.15
CA ILE A 440 34.13 -57.77 -10.83
C ILE A 440 35.18 -58.83 -11.12
N SER A 441 35.54 -59.01 -12.40
CA SER A 441 36.61 -59.92 -12.80
C SER A 441 37.95 -59.19 -12.72
N PHE A 442 38.68 -59.38 -11.62
CA PHE A 442 40.00 -58.79 -11.43
C PHE A 442 41.04 -59.42 -12.35
N ASN A 443 42.03 -58.62 -12.75
CA ASN A 443 43.18 -59.09 -13.51
C ASN A 443 44.42 -59.09 -12.62
N ASP A 444 44.57 -60.16 -11.85
CA ASP A 444 45.65 -60.33 -10.86
C ASP A 444 47.05 -60.32 -11.49
N SER A 445 47.13 -60.58 -12.81
CA SER A 445 48.38 -60.56 -13.57
C SER A 445 48.79 -59.16 -14.07
N SER A 446 47.94 -58.15 -13.86
CA SER A 446 48.22 -56.78 -14.30
C SER A 446 49.32 -56.11 -13.46
N GLY A 447 50.05 -55.19 -14.09
CA GLY A 447 51.01 -54.33 -13.39
C GLY A 447 50.36 -53.48 -12.28
N PHE A 448 49.04 -53.28 -12.32
CA PHE A 448 48.28 -52.55 -11.31
C PHE A 448 48.48 -53.11 -9.91
N TYR A 449 48.52 -54.44 -9.75
CA TYR A 449 48.69 -55.10 -8.45
C TYR A 449 50.15 -55.28 -8.04
N SER A 450 51.10 -54.86 -8.87
CA SER A 450 52.53 -54.97 -8.57
C SER A 450 52.95 -54.12 -7.37
N ALA A 451 54.06 -54.51 -6.73
CA ALA A 451 54.65 -53.76 -5.64
C ALA A 451 55.22 -52.38 -6.06
N GLN A 452 55.38 -52.13 -7.36
CA GLN A 452 55.91 -50.85 -7.88
C GLN A 452 54.81 -49.78 -8.01
N ASN A 453 53.55 -50.19 -8.16
CA ASN A 453 52.42 -49.28 -8.42
C ASN A 453 51.59 -48.90 -7.18
N PHE A 454 52.13 -49.07 -5.97
CA PHE A 454 51.46 -48.68 -4.71
C PHE A 454 51.04 -47.20 -4.70
N LYS A 455 51.90 -46.31 -5.19
CA LYS A 455 51.65 -44.87 -5.20
C LYS A 455 50.46 -44.51 -6.09
N GLU A 456 50.34 -45.15 -7.25
CA GLU A 456 49.26 -44.94 -8.22
C GLU A 456 47.91 -45.38 -7.66
N ARG A 457 47.86 -46.57 -7.02
CA ARG A 457 46.67 -47.05 -6.31
C ARG A 457 46.26 -46.11 -5.19
N LEU A 458 47.22 -45.64 -4.38
CA LEU A 458 46.97 -44.68 -3.30
C LEU A 458 46.43 -43.36 -3.85
N THR A 459 46.99 -42.82 -4.93
CA THR A 459 46.51 -41.55 -5.51
C THR A 459 45.09 -41.67 -6.07
N LEU A 460 44.78 -42.78 -6.75
CA LEU A 460 43.48 -43.02 -7.37
C LEU A 460 42.36 -43.06 -6.32
N PHE A 461 42.53 -43.85 -5.26
CA PHE A 461 41.51 -43.97 -4.21
C PHE A 461 41.53 -42.82 -3.19
N LYS A 462 42.65 -42.12 -3.01
CA LYS A 462 42.70 -40.92 -2.15
C LYS A 462 41.82 -39.79 -2.71
N ASN A 463 41.80 -39.60 -4.02
CA ASN A 463 40.95 -38.61 -4.68
C ASN A 463 39.46 -38.95 -4.48
N ALA A 464 39.08 -40.21 -4.71
CA ALA A 464 37.72 -40.70 -4.46
C ALA A 464 37.30 -40.54 -2.98
N ASN A 465 38.18 -40.85 -2.03
CA ASN A 465 37.91 -40.64 -0.61
C ASN A 465 37.65 -39.16 -0.28
N THR A 466 38.47 -38.26 -0.83
CA THR A 466 38.31 -36.81 -0.60
C THR A 466 36.97 -36.31 -1.16
N ILE A 467 36.56 -36.78 -2.34
CA ILE A 467 35.27 -36.46 -2.96
C ILE A 467 34.11 -36.92 -2.06
N LEU A 468 34.17 -38.16 -1.56
CA LEU A 468 33.16 -38.72 -0.67
C LEU A 468 33.08 -37.97 0.67
N GLU A 469 34.22 -37.66 1.29
CA GLU A 469 34.26 -36.88 2.54
C GLU A 469 33.63 -35.50 2.37
N ASN A 470 34.00 -34.78 1.30
CA ASN A 470 33.41 -33.47 1.00
C ASN A 470 31.91 -33.57 0.73
N PHE A 471 31.48 -34.57 -0.05
CA PHE A 471 30.06 -34.80 -0.32
C PHE A 471 29.26 -35.07 0.96
N LEU A 472 29.77 -35.92 1.86
CA LEU A 472 29.08 -36.23 3.13
C LEU A 472 28.96 -34.99 4.01
N LEU A 473 30.01 -34.17 4.09
CA LEU A 473 29.98 -32.90 4.81
C LEU A 473 28.95 -31.93 4.21
N ASP A 474 28.98 -31.73 2.89
CA ASP A 474 28.07 -30.82 2.20
C ASP A 474 26.61 -31.30 2.25
N GLU A 475 26.36 -32.60 2.09
CA GLU A 475 25.02 -33.17 2.16
C GLU A 475 24.43 -33.05 3.57
N SER A 476 25.26 -33.23 4.60
CA SER A 476 24.85 -32.97 5.99
C SER A 476 24.46 -31.51 6.21
N SER A 477 25.18 -30.57 5.58
CA SER A 477 24.89 -29.13 5.62
C SER A 477 23.60 -28.79 4.87
N ARG A 478 23.41 -29.35 3.66
CA ARG A 478 22.18 -29.21 2.86
C ARG A 478 20.96 -29.74 3.60
N LYS A 479 21.05 -30.93 4.22
CA LYS A 479 19.98 -31.49 5.06
C LYS A 479 19.58 -30.54 6.19
N ARG A 480 20.56 -30.02 6.95
CA ARG A 480 20.29 -29.06 8.05
C ARG A 480 19.62 -27.79 7.53
N ASN A 481 20.06 -27.26 6.38
CA ASN A 481 19.47 -26.09 5.75
C ASN A 481 18.04 -26.35 5.28
N PHE A 482 17.80 -27.51 4.67
CA PHE A 482 16.48 -27.96 4.25
C PHE A 482 15.51 -28.06 5.43
N GLU A 483 15.89 -28.77 6.50
CA GLU A 483 15.07 -28.91 7.72
C GLU A 483 14.78 -27.57 8.40
N LYS A 484 15.76 -26.64 8.40
CA LYS A 484 15.58 -25.29 8.92
C LYS A 484 14.56 -24.50 8.09
N ASN A 485 14.65 -24.55 6.77
CA ASN A 485 13.73 -23.84 5.87
C ASN A 485 12.33 -24.47 5.90
N LEU A 486 12.22 -25.79 6.02
CA LEU A 486 10.94 -26.50 6.13
C LEU A 486 10.22 -26.11 7.42
N ARG A 487 10.94 -26.04 8.56
CA ARG A 487 10.38 -25.55 9.82
C ARG A 487 9.92 -24.10 9.74
N LYS A 488 10.69 -23.24 9.08
CA LYS A 488 10.30 -21.83 8.84
C LYS A 488 9.05 -21.73 7.99
N LEU A 489 8.97 -22.51 6.90
CA LEU A 489 7.81 -22.56 6.02
C LEU A 489 6.58 -23.03 6.80
N LYS A 490 6.67 -24.17 7.50
CA LYS A 490 5.59 -24.71 8.33
C LYS A 490 5.09 -23.70 9.37
N SER A 491 6.00 -23.05 10.09
CA SER A 491 5.64 -22.04 11.10
C SER A 491 4.97 -20.81 10.49
N HIS A 492 5.40 -20.39 9.30
CA HIS A 492 4.81 -19.24 8.61
C HIS A 492 3.42 -19.59 8.06
N LEU A 493 3.29 -20.72 7.37
CA LEU A 493 2.02 -21.22 6.85
C LEU A 493 0.99 -21.45 7.95
N HIS A 494 1.38 -22.10 9.06
CA HIS A 494 0.49 -22.26 10.21
C HIS A 494 0.05 -20.90 10.78
N GLY A 495 0.98 -19.94 10.85
CA GLY A 495 0.66 -18.57 11.28
C GLY A 495 -0.39 -17.89 10.40
N MET A 496 -0.32 -18.08 9.08
CA MET A 496 -1.35 -17.60 8.15
C MET A 496 -2.66 -18.34 8.37
N PHE A 497 -2.62 -19.67 8.36
CA PHE A 497 -3.79 -20.54 8.48
C PHE A 497 -4.64 -20.27 9.72
N VAL A 498 -4.00 -20.01 10.86
CA VAL A 498 -4.65 -19.77 12.15
C VAL A 498 -5.51 -18.49 12.17
N TYR A 499 -5.15 -17.46 11.39
CA TYR A 499 -5.89 -16.18 11.34
C TYR A 499 -6.70 -15.99 10.04
N SER A 500 -6.51 -16.84 9.04
CA SER A 500 -7.25 -16.81 7.77
C SER A 500 -8.62 -17.46 7.89
N ALA A 501 -9.60 -16.91 7.16
CA ALA A 501 -10.89 -17.54 6.93
C ALA A 501 -10.80 -18.71 5.94
N ASP A 502 -11.84 -19.53 5.89
CA ASP A 502 -11.89 -20.75 5.07
C ASP A 502 -11.62 -20.51 3.58
N PHE A 503 -12.14 -19.42 3.02
CA PHE A 503 -11.91 -19.08 1.60
C PHE A 503 -10.42 -18.81 1.30
N LEU A 504 -9.70 -18.12 2.19
CA LEU A 504 -8.27 -17.86 2.02
C LEU A 504 -7.43 -19.11 2.31
N ARG A 505 -7.87 -19.97 3.25
CA ARG A 505 -7.23 -21.26 3.54
C ARG A 505 -7.25 -22.18 2.33
N LEU A 506 -8.39 -22.26 1.63
CA LEU A 506 -8.53 -23.07 0.41
C LEU A 506 -7.63 -22.55 -0.72
N ASP A 507 -7.62 -21.24 -0.95
CA ASP A 507 -6.77 -20.63 -1.98
C ASP A 507 -5.27 -20.85 -1.67
N LEU A 508 -4.87 -20.76 -0.40
CA LEU A 508 -3.49 -21.03 0.04
C LEU A 508 -3.10 -22.49 -0.20
N ILE A 509 -3.98 -23.45 0.13
CA ILE A 509 -3.74 -24.88 -0.12
C ILE A 509 -3.56 -25.13 -1.63
N GLY A 510 -4.51 -24.66 -2.44
CA GLY A 510 -4.44 -24.85 -3.89
C GLY A 510 -3.17 -24.23 -4.49
N HIS A 511 -2.73 -23.09 -3.98
CA HIS A 511 -1.48 -22.48 -4.40
C HIS A 511 -0.25 -23.32 -4.03
N ILE A 512 -0.16 -23.81 -2.79
CA ILE A 512 0.98 -24.63 -2.33
C ILE A 512 1.03 -25.96 -3.10
N GLU A 513 -0.12 -26.60 -3.31
CA GLU A 513 -0.21 -27.82 -4.11
C GLU A 513 0.32 -27.58 -5.52
N LYS A 514 -0.11 -26.49 -6.17
CA LYS A 514 0.40 -26.09 -7.49
C LYS A 514 1.91 -25.83 -7.46
N LEU A 515 2.43 -25.13 -6.45
CA LEU A 515 3.86 -24.86 -6.32
C LEU A 515 4.68 -26.15 -6.19
N PHE A 516 4.25 -27.11 -5.38
CA PHE A 516 5.00 -28.33 -5.07
C PHE A 516 4.88 -29.39 -6.17
N THR A 517 3.78 -29.39 -6.93
CA THR A 517 3.53 -30.41 -7.96
C THR A 517 3.93 -29.94 -9.36
N HIS A 518 3.66 -28.68 -9.72
CA HIS A 518 3.90 -28.16 -11.07
C HIS A 518 5.18 -27.34 -11.16
N ASN A 519 5.39 -26.39 -10.24
CA ASN A 519 6.54 -25.48 -10.34
C ASN A 519 7.84 -26.11 -9.84
N TYR A 520 7.77 -26.89 -8.76
CA TYR A 520 8.92 -27.56 -8.14
C TYR A 520 8.65 -29.04 -7.86
N PRO A 521 8.55 -29.92 -8.89
CA PRO A 521 8.19 -31.33 -8.73
C PRO A 521 9.05 -32.12 -7.73
N VAL A 522 10.31 -31.70 -7.52
CA VAL A 522 11.22 -32.30 -6.52
C VAL A 522 10.69 -32.19 -5.08
N LEU A 523 9.71 -31.32 -4.83
CA LEU A 523 9.07 -31.13 -3.53
C LEU A 523 7.78 -31.94 -3.35
N SER A 524 7.33 -32.69 -4.36
CA SER A 524 6.09 -33.48 -4.29
C SER A 524 6.04 -34.41 -3.06
N ASP A 525 7.14 -35.10 -2.77
CA ASP A 525 7.28 -35.98 -1.60
C ASP A 525 7.36 -35.24 -0.25
N VAL A 526 7.57 -33.92 -0.29
CA VAL A 526 7.67 -33.05 0.89
C VAL A 526 6.31 -32.49 1.29
N LEU A 527 5.37 -32.38 0.35
CA LEU A 527 4.04 -31.84 0.59
C LEU A 527 3.31 -32.49 1.79
N PRO A 528 3.30 -33.84 1.94
CA PRO A 528 2.68 -34.48 3.11
C PRO A 528 3.34 -34.08 4.45
N LEU A 529 4.65 -33.79 4.44
CA LEU A 529 5.41 -33.41 5.65
C LEU A 529 5.03 -32.02 6.18
N VAL A 530 4.49 -31.16 5.32
CA VAL A 530 4.01 -29.82 5.73
C VAL A 530 2.78 -29.97 6.65
N GLY A 531 1.91 -30.95 6.38
CA GLY A 531 0.77 -31.30 7.24
C GLY A 531 -0.40 -30.31 7.17
N ILE A 532 -0.58 -29.62 6.05
CA ILE A 532 -1.56 -28.52 5.91
C ILE A 532 -3.01 -29.01 6.13
N SER A 533 -3.31 -30.24 5.72
CA SER A 533 -4.64 -30.84 5.89
C SER A 533 -5.07 -30.95 7.35
N SER A 534 -4.14 -31.12 8.29
CA SER A 534 -4.44 -31.20 9.72
C SER A 534 -4.95 -29.88 10.31
N TRP A 535 -4.65 -28.75 9.67
CA TRP A 535 -5.02 -27.42 10.19
C TRP A 535 -6.44 -27.01 9.80
N LEU A 536 -7.05 -27.63 8.78
CA LEU A 536 -8.40 -27.29 8.30
C LEU A 536 -9.47 -27.36 9.39
N SER A 537 -9.29 -28.24 10.38
CA SER A 537 -10.22 -28.38 11.52
C SER A 537 -10.01 -27.34 12.63
N GLU A 538 -8.98 -26.49 12.56
CA GLU A 538 -8.71 -25.50 13.61
C GLU A 538 -9.61 -24.26 13.45
N PRO A 539 -10.28 -23.81 14.54
CA PRO A 539 -11.10 -22.60 14.49
C PRO A 539 -10.22 -21.37 14.29
N VAL A 540 -10.75 -20.36 13.60
CA VAL A 540 -10.03 -19.10 13.37
C VAL A 540 -9.76 -18.40 14.70
N LYS A 541 -8.48 -18.09 14.93
CA LYS A 541 -8.02 -17.48 16.17
C LYS A 541 -8.30 -15.99 16.19
N SER A 542 -8.85 -15.51 17.29
CA SER A 542 -9.04 -14.08 17.50
C SER A 542 -7.73 -13.34 17.75
N PRO A 543 -7.44 -12.25 17.03
CA PRO A 543 -6.24 -11.45 17.25
C PRO A 543 -6.30 -10.63 18.54
N ASN A 544 -5.13 -10.37 19.13
CA ASN A 544 -4.98 -9.41 20.23
C ASN A 544 -4.81 -7.99 19.68
N VAL A 545 -5.46 -7.01 20.31
CA VAL A 545 -5.33 -5.60 19.93
C VAL A 545 -4.37 -4.92 20.91
N PRO A 546 -3.17 -4.47 20.48
CA PRO A 546 -2.26 -3.72 21.34
C PRO A 546 -2.78 -2.30 21.60
N ILE A 547 -2.33 -1.69 22.70
CA ILE A 547 -2.73 -0.32 23.12
C ILE A 547 -2.44 0.70 22.02
N PHE A 548 -1.33 0.55 21.30
CA PHE A 548 -0.92 1.47 20.23
C PHE A 548 -1.72 1.34 18.93
N LYS A 549 -2.64 0.38 18.83
CA LYS A 549 -3.54 0.25 17.68
C LYS A 549 -4.95 0.75 17.96
N GLU A 550 -5.27 1.19 19.18
CA GLU A 550 -6.61 1.69 19.51
C GLU A 550 -6.54 3.15 19.96
N ILE A 551 -7.42 4.00 19.40
CA ILE A 551 -7.40 5.46 19.59
C ILE A 551 -7.44 5.85 21.07
N THR A 552 -8.36 5.26 21.82
CA THR A 552 -8.58 5.57 23.23
C THR A 552 -7.38 5.15 24.06
N GLY A 553 -6.83 3.96 23.79
CA GLY A 553 -5.62 3.43 24.40
C GLY A 553 -4.43 4.36 24.21
N ILE A 554 -4.19 4.85 22.99
CA ILE A 554 -3.12 5.83 22.71
C ILE A 554 -3.36 7.13 23.48
N LYS A 555 -4.58 7.69 23.43
CA LYS A 555 -4.91 8.94 24.12
C LYS A 555 -4.66 8.85 25.62
N VAL A 556 -5.16 7.79 26.26
CA VAL A 556 -4.98 7.54 27.69
C VAL A 556 -3.50 7.29 28.01
N PHE A 557 -2.78 6.56 27.16
CA PHE A 557 -1.35 6.29 27.35
C PHE A 557 -0.52 7.57 27.29
N VAL A 558 -0.71 8.41 26.26
CA VAL A 558 0.03 9.67 26.12
C VAL A 558 -0.31 10.62 27.27
N ALA A 559 -1.58 10.69 27.69
CA ALA A 559 -1.98 11.48 28.85
C ALA A 559 -1.30 10.99 30.14
N LEU A 560 -1.20 9.67 30.34
CA LEU A 560 -0.45 9.08 31.45
C LEU A 560 1.01 9.56 31.48
N LEU A 561 1.70 9.55 30.33
CA LEU A 561 3.09 10.00 30.20
C LEU A 561 3.24 11.50 30.51
N LEU A 562 2.34 12.32 29.98
CA LEU A 562 2.35 13.77 30.18
C LEU A 562 2.07 14.13 31.65
N VAL A 563 1.03 13.56 32.26
CA VAL A 563 0.70 13.81 33.66
C VAL A 563 1.85 13.37 34.58
N PHE A 564 2.47 12.23 34.31
CA PHE A 564 3.63 11.77 35.08
C PHE A 564 4.84 12.71 34.92
N SER A 565 5.04 13.24 33.72
CA SER A 565 6.08 14.23 33.45
C SER A 565 5.86 15.53 34.22
N ILE A 566 4.62 16.04 34.24
CA ILE A 566 4.24 17.22 35.04
C ILE A 566 4.47 16.97 36.54
N LEU A 567 4.06 15.80 37.05
CA LEU A 567 4.25 15.42 38.45
C LEU A 567 5.73 15.40 38.85
N THR A 568 6.59 14.90 37.97
CA THR A 568 8.02 14.69 38.26
C THR A 568 8.83 15.99 38.14
N LEU A 569 8.48 16.85 37.18
CA LEU A 569 9.19 18.10 36.85
C LEU A 569 8.69 19.31 37.64
N LEU A 570 7.37 19.51 37.69
CA LEU A 570 6.76 20.70 38.29
C LEU A 570 6.27 20.45 39.72
N GLY A 571 5.93 19.20 40.05
CA GLY A 571 5.51 18.78 41.38
C GLY A 571 4.00 18.49 41.49
N PRO A 572 3.55 18.03 42.68
CA PRO A 572 2.21 17.48 42.86
C PRO A 572 1.08 18.51 42.65
N PHE A 573 1.27 19.73 43.15
CA PHE A 573 0.28 20.82 43.00
C PHE A 573 -0.10 21.08 41.53
N TYR A 574 0.88 21.18 40.63
CA TYR A 574 0.63 21.44 39.20
C TYR A 574 0.08 20.23 38.46
N ALA A 575 0.35 19.02 38.94
CA ALA A 575 -0.10 17.80 38.30
C ALA A 575 -1.51 17.39 38.72
N LEU A 576 -2.03 17.87 39.86
CA LEU A 576 -3.27 17.35 40.45
C LEU A 576 -4.50 17.56 39.54
N PRO A 577 -4.81 18.77 39.05
CA PRO A 577 -5.98 18.97 38.18
C PRO A 577 -5.85 18.22 36.85
N SER A 578 -4.64 18.18 36.30
CA SER A 578 -4.28 17.40 35.11
C SER A 578 -4.53 15.89 35.29
N ALA A 579 -4.10 15.33 36.43
CA ALA A 579 -4.32 13.94 36.78
C ALA A 579 -5.81 13.64 37.00
N PHE A 580 -6.55 14.59 37.61
CA PHE A 580 -7.99 14.45 37.82
C PHE A 580 -8.75 14.41 36.49
N VAL A 581 -8.47 15.35 35.58
CA VAL A 581 -9.06 15.36 34.23
C VAL A 581 -8.78 14.06 33.49
N ALA A 582 -7.53 13.60 33.50
CA ALA A 582 -7.14 12.36 32.84
C ALA A 582 -7.83 11.12 33.45
N ALA A 583 -7.98 11.06 34.77
CA ALA A 583 -8.66 9.98 35.47
C ALA A 583 -10.16 9.95 35.17
N VAL A 584 -10.84 11.11 35.21
CA VAL A 584 -12.26 11.21 34.87
C VAL A 584 -12.50 10.76 33.42
N PHE A 585 -11.68 11.25 32.48
CA PHE A 585 -11.78 10.84 31.08
C PHE A 585 -11.58 9.32 30.92
N ALA A 586 -10.55 8.76 31.57
CA ALA A 586 -10.26 7.34 31.54
C ALA A 586 -11.42 6.48 32.07
N VAL A 587 -12.06 6.87 33.17
CA VAL A 587 -13.22 6.16 33.73
C VAL A 587 -14.42 6.24 32.79
N VAL A 588 -14.72 7.43 32.25
CA VAL A 588 -15.84 7.63 31.31
C VAL A 588 -15.64 6.78 30.05
N GLN A 589 -14.44 6.78 29.48
CA GLN A 589 -14.12 5.95 28.33
C GLN A 589 -14.19 4.46 28.67
N TRP A 590 -13.68 4.03 29.82
CA TRP A 590 -13.72 2.63 30.22
C TRP A 590 -15.16 2.10 30.31
N ILE A 591 -16.08 2.88 30.89
CA ILE A 591 -17.51 2.51 31.01
C ILE A 591 -18.22 2.58 29.65
N GLY A 592 -17.83 3.52 28.79
CA GLY A 592 -18.44 3.76 27.48
C GLY A 592 -17.87 2.95 26.31
N LEU A 593 -16.92 2.03 26.54
CA LEU A 593 -16.25 1.24 25.50
C LEU A 593 -17.17 0.17 24.89
N GLY A 594 -18.14 0.60 24.09
CA GLY A 594 -18.96 -0.27 23.23
C GLY A 594 -18.39 -0.42 21.81
N GLN A 595 -17.46 0.45 21.42
CA GLN A 595 -16.90 0.52 20.07
C GLN A 595 -15.37 0.68 20.13
N LEU A 596 -14.62 -0.15 19.40
CA LEU A 596 -13.17 0.04 19.21
C LEU A 596 -12.92 0.76 17.92
N LYS A 597 -11.98 1.70 17.96
CA LYS A 597 -11.47 2.39 16.80
C LYS A 597 -10.04 1.97 16.56
N ILE A 598 -9.86 1.01 15.65
CA ILE A 598 -8.60 0.32 15.44
C ILE A 598 -7.86 0.90 14.24
N PHE A 599 -6.67 1.38 14.53
CA PHE A 599 -5.72 1.88 13.57
C PHE A 599 -4.87 0.76 12.99
N VAL A 600 -4.80 0.77 11.67
CA VAL A 600 -4.04 -0.20 10.89
C VAL A 600 -2.73 0.43 10.45
N GLU A 601 -2.82 1.54 9.72
CA GLU A 601 -1.72 2.25 9.11
C GLU A 601 -2.10 3.72 8.89
N GLN A 602 -1.09 4.58 8.77
CA GLN A 602 -1.28 5.99 8.50
C GLN A 602 -2.02 6.16 7.17
N GLU A 603 -2.89 7.18 7.08
CA GLU A 603 -3.65 7.51 5.86
C GLU A 603 -4.78 6.54 5.49
N LEU A 604 -4.99 5.46 6.26
CA LEU A 604 -6.14 4.57 6.07
C LEU A 604 -7.30 4.90 7.02
N PRO A 605 -8.55 4.61 6.62
CA PRO A 605 -9.67 4.73 7.53
C PRO A 605 -9.54 3.76 8.71
N VAL A 606 -10.12 4.16 9.84
CA VAL A 606 -10.07 3.39 11.07
C VAL A 606 -11.10 2.26 11.01
N ILE A 607 -10.74 1.06 11.47
CA ILE A 607 -11.69 -0.06 11.57
C ILE A 607 -12.54 0.18 12.83
N GLU A 608 -13.84 0.35 12.64
CA GLU A 608 -14.80 0.47 13.74
C GLU A 608 -15.37 -0.91 14.07
N VAL A 609 -15.13 -1.37 15.29
CA VAL A 609 -15.60 -2.67 15.77
C VAL A 609 -16.63 -2.46 16.87
N HIS A 610 -17.86 -2.90 16.61
CA HIS A 610 -18.95 -2.81 17.58
C HIS A 610 -19.02 -4.06 18.47
N HIS A 611 -19.49 -3.89 19.71
CA HIS A 611 -19.77 -4.96 20.67
C HIS A 611 -18.54 -5.73 21.18
N VAL A 612 -17.66 -5.05 21.91
CA VAL A 612 -16.47 -5.67 22.56
C VAL A 612 -16.86 -6.42 23.82
N GLN A 613 -16.27 -7.60 24.04
CA GLN A 613 -16.58 -8.42 25.22
C GLN A 613 -15.86 -7.96 26.49
N SER A 614 -14.60 -7.54 26.41
CA SER A 614 -13.84 -7.05 27.58
C SER A 614 -12.58 -6.30 27.18
N VAL A 615 -12.33 -5.14 27.79
CA VAL A 615 -11.10 -4.35 27.65
C VAL A 615 -10.20 -4.57 28.87
N ASN A 616 -8.89 -4.63 28.67
CA ASN A 616 -7.91 -4.73 29.74
C ASN A 616 -7.91 -3.44 30.59
N PRO A 617 -8.24 -3.49 31.89
CA PRO A 617 -8.36 -2.30 32.73
C PRO A 617 -7.00 -1.69 33.11
N ALA A 618 -5.87 -2.36 32.84
CA ALA A 618 -4.56 -2.00 33.38
C ALA A 618 -4.16 -0.53 33.15
N ILE A 619 -4.39 0.00 31.94
CA ILE A 619 -4.05 1.40 31.62
C ILE A 619 -4.92 2.41 32.38
N PHE A 620 -6.20 2.09 32.56
CA PHE A 620 -7.15 2.93 33.31
C PHE A 620 -6.80 2.91 34.79
N VAL A 621 -6.48 1.74 35.34
CA VAL A 621 -6.03 1.58 36.73
C VAL A 621 -4.74 2.36 36.98
N LEU A 622 -3.79 2.37 36.03
CA LEU A 622 -2.56 3.17 36.17
C LEU A 622 -2.82 4.66 36.24
N ILE A 623 -3.73 5.21 35.42
CA ILE A 623 -4.01 6.65 35.46
C ILE A 623 -4.70 7.06 36.77
N ILE A 624 -5.57 6.20 37.30
CA ILE A 624 -6.20 6.38 38.62
C ILE A 624 -5.14 6.28 39.72
N GLY A 625 -4.22 5.31 39.62
CA GLY A 625 -3.08 5.17 40.52
C GLY A 625 -2.18 6.41 40.52
N LEU A 626 -1.99 7.05 39.37
CA LEU A 626 -1.22 8.29 39.25
C LEU A 626 -1.88 9.45 40.00
N LEU A 627 -3.21 9.57 39.94
CA LEU A 627 -3.97 10.54 40.74
C LEU A 627 -3.76 10.28 42.24
N MET A 628 -3.84 9.02 42.68
CA MET A 628 -3.64 8.65 44.09
C MET A 628 -2.21 8.94 44.58
N ILE A 629 -1.19 8.61 43.78
CA ILE A 629 0.22 8.94 44.07
C ILE A 629 0.38 10.46 44.22
N ASN A 630 -0.28 11.22 43.35
CA ASN A 630 -0.20 12.67 43.37
C ASN A 630 -0.82 13.26 44.66
N ILE A 631 -2.00 12.79 45.04
CA ILE A 631 -2.68 13.13 46.30
C ILE A 631 -1.79 12.79 47.51
N LEU A 632 -1.24 11.57 47.57
CA LEU A 632 -0.37 11.13 48.65
C LEU A 632 0.87 12.02 48.81
N LYS A 633 1.49 12.43 47.70
CA LYS A 633 2.65 13.33 47.72
C LYS A 633 2.32 14.76 48.12
N LEU A 634 1.13 15.24 47.78
CA LEU A 634 0.68 16.57 48.18
C LEU A 634 0.49 16.62 49.70
N PHE A 635 -0.23 15.64 50.26
CA PHE A 635 -0.49 15.58 51.70
C PHE A 635 0.73 15.15 52.53
N GLY A 636 1.58 14.25 52.00
CA GLY A 636 2.79 13.78 52.67
C GLY A 636 3.92 14.82 52.79
N LYS A 637 3.88 15.90 52.01
CA LYS A 637 4.86 17.00 52.08
C LYS A 637 4.48 18.13 53.04
N GLY A 638 3.28 18.12 53.63
CA GLY A 638 2.84 19.20 54.51
C GLY A 638 2.80 20.58 53.82
N GLU A 639 2.65 20.63 52.49
CA GLU A 639 2.39 21.89 51.78
C GLU A 639 0.97 22.36 52.16
N ARG A 640 0.89 23.41 52.99
CA ARG A 640 -0.39 24.09 53.27
C ARG A 640 -0.95 24.63 51.96
N VAL A 641 -2.16 24.19 51.62
CA VAL A 641 -2.97 24.62 50.47
C VAL A 641 -3.12 26.14 50.44
#